data_AF-A0A371PHS8-F1
#
_entry.id   AF-A0A371PHS8-F1
#
_cell.length_a   1.000
_cell.length_b   1.000
_cell.length_c   1.000
_cell.angle_alpha   90.00
_cell.angle_beta   90.00
_cell.angle_gamma   90.00
#
_symmetry.space_group_name_H-M   'P 1'
#
loop_
_entity.id
_entity.type
_entity.pdbx_description
1 polymer ?
#
loop_
_entity_poly.entity_id
_entity_poly.type
_entity_poly.pdbx_seq_one_letter_code
_entity_poly.pdbx_strand_id
1 'polypeptide(L)'
;MRMIIVYNYRNSISGYRGVYALSWEDQVQHWNQVSATVLDIRHKVLWEGQDWLSYSLPANIFLLVVSGSAYMRVDEQKCYIKRNHLIHAGKGGVVDILPAKQEVSFYLIYYKANWPMSTVQWVEDGRKKKEQPLRAFYHVIPPEPNVIHNQVRRMHEEWRHPCVLVQIRMRAMLFEFVHELFSQLEHVKENGSSSDLVANALRYIHEHYTEAVTMNQLADLLGCSSSYMYRLFKAEIGKSPNEYIIGIRMEQARQYLMTTKLTLREIAVAIGYSDVYYFSRLYKKQYGVSPLISRKREFDNQTQQLNPLNPSLSSIVPTRLLSYNQNVIENDYQDEGEIELISKKHSTASMTALVMLCLSLLVSACQGGNSNTDVQRQGSQAPQSTNTADSASAGNDAESASETRMYKHKYGETEIPKSPTRVVTAYHLGHMLALGERPLGAATYILQYSESAMDTTGVKDLGAPLSLELIADLEPDLIILIEAYLEPSGGYDAFNKIAPTVVIEVNQDPVKDIRLIGDLLGKGEETEQWVSQYEDKIAQTKERVRGVFGPDETFTILNVRSEKIRMIYRDRNMGGNILYSYWGLKPQEKVLSDVINGIDDESSYLDISEEVIPEFVGDHLILATAPDADESVNHLMNSGLWRNLDAVKNNRVYRINFDQFLFNDPISAMKQVDILADVLTAKR
;
A
#
# COMPACT_ATOMS: atom_id res chain seq x y z
N MET A 1 6.19 -2.80 -16.89
CA MET A 1 6.56 -3.53 -15.65
C MET A 1 8.07 -3.54 -15.57
N ARG A 2 8.69 -2.55 -14.89
CA ARG A 2 10.15 -2.48 -14.76
C ARG A 2 10.57 -2.59 -13.29
N MET A 3 11.68 -3.29 -13.08
CA MET A 3 12.42 -3.42 -11.84
C MET A 3 12.97 -2.05 -11.43
N ILE A 4 12.56 -1.52 -10.28
CA ILE A 4 13.14 -0.29 -9.72
C ILE A 4 14.39 -0.70 -8.94
N ILE A 5 15.58 -0.43 -9.48
CA ILE A 5 16.87 -0.70 -8.81
C ILE A 5 17.38 0.58 -8.18
N VAL A 6 17.63 0.56 -6.87
CA VAL A 6 18.22 1.69 -6.15
C VAL A 6 19.48 1.28 -5.38
N TYR A 7 20.55 2.03 -5.59
CA TYR A 7 21.82 1.90 -4.88
C TYR A 7 22.04 3.08 -3.92
N ASN A 8 22.70 2.79 -2.79
CA ASN A 8 23.30 3.77 -1.89
C ASN A 8 24.82 3.49 -1.80
N TYR A 9 25.66 4.49 -2.12
CA TYR A 9 27.10 4.45 -1.79
C TYR A 9 27.52 5.58 -0.84
N ARG A 10 28.58 5.34 -0.06
CA ARG A 10 29.22 6.32 0.84
C ARG A 10 30.67 6.53 0.41
N ASN A 11 30.95 7.62 -0.31
CA ASN A 11 32.30 7.92 -0.81
C ASN A 11 33.18 8.55 0.28
N SER A 12 34.24 7.86 0.69
CA SER A 12 35.08 8.24 1.83
C SER A 12 35.98 9.45 1.60
N ILE A 13 35.90 10.12 0.44
CA ILE A 13 36.76 11.25 0.07
C ILE A 13 35.95 12.51 -0.31
N SER A 14 34.66 12.42 -0.65
CA SER A 14 33.86 13.60 -1.03
C SER A 14 32.49 13.72 -0.37
N GLY A 15 32.04 12.75 0.43
CA GLY A 15 30.74 12.84 1.12
C GLY A 15 29.50 12.86 0.21
N TYR A 16 29.64 12.67 -1.10
CA TYR A 16 28.53 12.56 -2.05
C TYR A 16 27.84 11.18 -1.98
N ARG A 17 26.50 11.18 -1.90
CA ARG A 17 25.61 10.06 -2.25
C ARG A 17 25.08 10.32 -3.68
N GLY A 18 25.49 9.51 -4.66
CA GLY A 18 24.92 9.53 -6.01
C GLY A 18 24.04 8.30 -6.21
N VAL A 19 22.91 8.46 -6.89
CA VAL A 19 22.05 7.35 -7.35
C VAL A 19 22.55 6.93 -8.73
N TYR A 20 23.32 5.84 -8.80
CA TYR A 20 23.54 5.14 -10.07
C TYR A 20 22.40 4.12 -10.24
N ALA A 21 21.63 4.25 -11.32
CA ALA A 21 20.80 3.16 -11.80
C ALA A 21 21.72 2.21 -12.57
N LEU A 22 22.16 1.10 -11.95
CA LEU A 22 22.73 0.00 -12.75
C LEU A 22 21.62 -0.58 -13.61
N SER A 23 21.92 -0.89 -14.86
CA SER A 23 20.95 -1.50 -15.76
C SER A 23 20.74 -2.97 -15.37
N TRP A 24 19.62 -3.59 -15.77
CA TRP A 24 19.42 -5.02 -15.50
C TRP A 24 20.46 -5.87 -16.23
N GLU A 25 20.98 -5.40 -17.38
CA GLU A 25 22.11 -6.01 -18.07
C GLU A 25 23.35 -6.07 -17.16
N ASP A 26 23.61 -5.02 -16.38
CA ASP A 26 24.69 -5.05 -15.40
C ASP A 26 24.42 -6.12 -14.32
N GLN A 27 23.19 -6.24 -13.81
CA GLN A 27 22.86 -7.29 -12.84
C GLN A 27 23.08 -8.70 -13.42
N VAL A 28 22.71 -8.94 -14.67
CA VAL A 28 22.98 -10.21 -15.36
C VAL A 28 24.48 -10.47 -15.48
N GLN A 29 25.29 -9.46 -15.82
CA GLN A 29 26.76 -9.59 -15.85
C GLN A 29 27.34 -9.96 -14.49
N HIS A 30 26.80 -9.40 -13.41
CA HIS A 30 27.21 -9.75 -12.05
C HIS A 30 26.81 -11.18 -11.67
N TRP A 31 25.61 -11.62 -12.02
CA TRP A 31 25.17 -13.00 -11.80
C TRP A 31 25.94 -14.03 -12.62
N ASN A 32 26.44 -13.67 -13.80
CA ASN A 32 27.30 -14.52 -14.62
C ASN A 32 28.69 -14.76 -14.00
N GLN A 33 29.14 -13.87 -13.10
CA GLN A 33 30.48 -13.91 -12.51
C GLN A 33 30.47 -14.39 -11.05
N VAL A 34 29.31 -14.50 -10.43
CA VAL A 34 29.19 -14.82 -9.00
C VAL A 34 28.99 -16.32 -8.78
N SER A 35 29.53 -16.83 -7.68
CA SER A 35 29.07 -18.09 -7.09
C SER A 35 28.15 -17.79 -5.90
N ALA A 36 26.94 -18.34 -5.90
CA ALA A 36 25.96 -18.10 -4.85
C ALA A 36 25.69 -19.38 -4.03
N THR A 37 25.41 -19.23 -2.74
CA THR A 37 24.97 -20.32 -1.86
C THR A 37 23.77 -19.90 -1.06
N VAL A 38 22.69 -20.68 -1.12
CA VAL A 38 21.48 -20.48 -0.31
C VAL A 38 21.81 -20.83 1.15
N LEU A 39 21.49 -19.90 2.05
CA LEU A 39 21.74 -20.04 3.49
C LEU A 39 20.49 -20.49 4.24
N ASP A 40 19.31 -20.00 3.84
CA ASP A 40 18.05 -20.31 4.49
C ASP A 40 16.86 -19.94 3.58
N ILE A 41 15.73 -20.66 3.72
CA ILE A 41 14.46 -20.34 3.07
C ILE A 41 13.32 -20.42 4.09
N ARG A 42 12.55 -19.35 4.22
CA ARG A 42 11.46 -19.24 5.21
C ARG A 42 10.15 -18.82 4.56
N HIS A 43 9.05 -19.32 5.09
CA HIS A 43 7.71 -18.78 4.87
C HIS A 43 7.24 -18.08 6.15
N LYS A 44 6.73 -16.86 6.04
CA LYS A 44 6.30 -16.03 7.17
C LYS A 44 4.93 -15.42 6.90
N VAL A 45 4.12 -15.35 7.94
CA VAL A 45 2.85 -14.64 7.99
C VAL A 45 2.97 -13.60 9.10
N LEU A 46 2.68 -12.35 8.80
CA LEU A 46 2.61 -11.26 9.76
C LEU A 46 1.16 -10.79 9.86
N TRP A 47 0.73 -10.46 11.08
CA TRP A 47 -0.62 -10.01 11.40
C TRP A 47 -0.62 -8.54 11.80
N GLU A 48 -1.71 -7.84 11.52
CA GLU A 48 -1.97 -6.49 12.03
C GLU A 48 -1.80 -6.44 13.56
N GLY A 49 -1.05 -5.45 14.06
CA GLY A 49 -0.71 -5.31 15.49
C GLY A 49 0.58 -5.99 15.96
N GLN A 50 1.33 -6.70 15.10
CA GLN A 50 2.70 -7.11 15.43
C GLN A 50 3.68 -5.94 15.26
N ASP A 51 4.60 -5.77 16.21
CA ASP A 51 5.68 -4.79 16.14
C ASP A 51 6.46 -4.90 14.83
N TRP A 52 6.99 -3.77 14.36
CA TRP A 52 7.84 -3.69 13.17
C TRP A 52 8.83 -4.84 13.17
N LEU A 53 8.83 -5.67 12.12
CA LEU A 53 9.90 -6.62 11.91
C LEU A 53 11.13 -5.84 11.43
N SER A 54 11.76 -5.12 12.35
CA SER A 54 12.97 -4.35 12.10
C SER A 54 14.17 -5.27 12.22
N TYR A 55 14.83 -5.51 11.08
CA TYR A 55 15.86 -6.53 10.99
C TYR A 55 17.00 -6.08 10.09
N SER A 56 18.22 -6.05 10.65
CA SER A 56 19.43 -5.88 9.87
C SER A 56 19.73 -7.19 9.14
N LEU A 57 19.78 -7.14 7.80
CA LEU A 57 19.96 -8.33 6.98
C LEU A 57 21.36 -8.96 7.16
N PRO A 58 21.46 -10.23 7.64
CA PRO A 58 22.74 -10.91 7.84
C PRO A 58 23.36 -11.39 6.52
N ALA A 59 22.54 -11.49 5.47
CA ALA A 59 22.88 -11.95 4.13
C ALA A 59 21.95 -11.27 3.10
N ASN A 60 22.21 -11.47 1.81
CA ASN A 60 21.32 -10.96 0.77
C ASN A 60 20.00 -11.74 0.81
N ILE A 61 18.90 -11.08 0.47
CA ILE A 61 17.57 -11.70 0.44
C ILE A 61 16.83 -11.49 -0.87
N PHE A 62 16.02 -12.48 -1.21
CA PHE A 62 14.81 -12.28 -2.00
C PHE A 62 13.57 -12.43 -1.11
N LEU A 63 12.60 -11.53 -1.25
CA LEU A 63 11.32 -11.56 -0.56
C LEU A 63 10.20 -11.59 -1.59
N LEU A 64 9.34 -12.61 -1.56
CA LEU A 64 8.20 -12.76 -2.45
C LEU A 64 6.88 -12.73 -1.67
N VAL A 65 6.01 -11.76 -1.95
CA VAL A 65 4.70 -11.60 -1.30
C VAL A 65 3.66 -12.54 -1.92
N VAL A 66 3.06 -13.38 -1.09
CA VAL A 66 2.09 -14.42 -1.49
C VAL A 66 0.64 -13.95 -1.34
N SER A 67 0.32 -13.27 -0.24
CA SER A 67 -1.00 -12.71 0.05
C SER A 67 -0.90 -11.47 0.93
N GLY A 68 -1.93 -10.63 0.90
CA GLY A 68 -1.98 -9.38 1.68
C GLY A 68 -1.16 -8.25 1.09
N SER A 69 -1.01 -7.20 1.90
CA SER A 69 -0.19 -6.04 1.58
C SER A 69 0.49 -5.48 2.82
N ALA A 70 1.61 -4.79 2.62
CA ALA A 70 2.38 -4.19 3.69
C ALA A 70 3.11 -2.93 3.20
N TYR A 71 3.41 -2.04 4.14
CA TYR A 71 4.42 -1.01 3.97
C TYR A 71 5.77 -1.62 4.33
N MET A 72 6.70 -1.61 3.39
CA MET A 72 8.07 -2.06 3.60
C MET A 72 9.00 -0.87 3.55
N ARG A 73 9.92 -0.78 4.52
CA ARG A 73 11.03 0.16 4.47
C ARG A 73 12.34 -0.62 4.38
N VAL A 74 13.18 -0.27 3.42
CA VAL A 74 14.56 -0.77 3.32
C VAL A 74 15.48 0.42 3.39
N ASP A 75 16.24 0.51 4.48
CA ASP A 75 17.02 1.69 4.85
C ASP A 75 16.16 2.97 4.84
N GLU A 76 16.44 3.92 3.94
CA GLU A 76 15.68 5.18 3.80
C GLU A 76 14.51 5.07 2.81
N GLN A 77 14.35 3.94 2.13
CA GLN A 77 13.38 3.76 1.06
C GLN A 77 12.10 3.12 1.56
N LYS A 78 10.97 3.75 1.28
CA LYS A 78 9.65 3.23 1.61
C LYS A 78 8.99 2.73 0.33
N CYS A 79 8.48 1.51 0.34
CA CYS A 79 7.67 0.96 -0.73
C CYS A 79 6.41 0.30 -0.18
N TYR A 80 5.32 0.43 -0.91
CA TYR A 80 4.11 -0.34 -0.66
C TYR A 80 4.22 -1.67 -1.40
N ILE A 81 4.12 -2.78 -0.68
CA ILE A 81 4.23 -4.14 -1.22
C ILE A 81 2.87 -4.83 -1.16
N LYS A 82 2.56 -5.58 -2.21
CA LYS A 82 1.32 -6.36 -2.36
C LYS A 82 1.64 -7.72 -2.99
N ARG A 83 0.67 -8.62 -3.00
CA ARG A 83 0.76 -9.93 -3.68
C ARG A 83 1.48 -9.83 -5.04
N ASN A 84 2.36 -10.80 -5.31
CA ASN A 84 3.23 -10.92 -6.49
C ASN A 84 4.41 -9.93 -6.53
N HIS A 85 4.61 -9.08 -5.52
CA HIS A 85 5.86 -8.31 -5.43
C HIS A 85 7.03 -9.21 -5.05
N LEU A 86 8.09 -9.14 -5.86
CA LEU A 86 9.41 -9.67 -5.56
C LEU A 86 10.35 -8.52 -5.22
N ILE A 87 11.01 -8.63 -4.07
CA ILE A 87 11.97 -7.64 -3.56
C ILE A 87 13.33 -8.31 -3.37
N HIS A 88 14.39 -7.62 -3.72
CA HIS A 88 15.75 -7.97 -3.37
C HIS A 88 16.35 -6.89 -2.46
N ALA A 89 17.07 -7.32 -1.43
CA ALA A 89 17.80 -6.44 -0.54
C ALA A 89 19.14 -7.04 -0.13
N GLY A 90 20.17 -6.18 -0.09
CA GLY A 90 21.54 -6.58 0.20
C GLY A 90 21.83 -6.80 1.69
N LYS A 91 22.85 -7.62 1.97
CA LYS A 91 23.42 -7.77 3.32
C LYS A 91 23.76 -6.41 3.94
N GLY A 92 23.31 -6.22 5.18
CA GLY A 92 23.53 -5.01 5.97
C GLY A 92 22.47 -3.93 5.82
N GLY A 93 21.50 -4.11 4.90
CA GLY A 93 20.32 -3.24 4.84
C GLY A 93 19.39 -3.49 6.02
N VAL A 94 18.74 -2.44 6.52
CA VAL A 94 17.72 -2.52 7.57
C VAL A 94 16.37 -2.66 6.88
N VAL A 95 15.70 -3.79 7.10
CA VAL A 95 14.37 -4.06 6.57
C VAL A 95 13.36 -3.93 7.68
N ASP A 96 12.28 -3.27 7.35
CA ASP A 96 11.12 -3.03 8.18
C ASP A 96 9.87 -3.40 7.39
N ILE A 97 8.98 -4.20 7.96
CA ILE A 97 7.73 -4.60 7.31
C ILE A 97 6.58 -4.34 8.28
N LEU A 98 5.59 -3.58 7.83
CA LEU A 98 4.37 -3.25 8.55
C LEU A 98 3.16 -3.69 7.71
N PRO A 99 2.36 -4.67 8.13
CA PRO A 99 1.13 -5.05 7.44
C PRO A 99 0.22 -3.82 7.22
N ALA A 100 -0.37 -3.69 6.04
CA ALA A 100 -1.18 -2.53 5.70
C ALA A 100 -2.66 -2.70 6.11
N LYS A 101 -3.20 -3.92 5.99
CA LYS A 101 -4.51 -4.38 6.50
C LYS A 101 -4.46 -5.92 6.66
N GLN A 102 -5.06 -6.49 7.71
CA GLN A 102 -5.17 -7.94 7.93
C GLN A 102 -3.80 -8.67 8.06
N GLU A 103 -3.62 -9.81 7.37
CA GLU A 103 -2.39 -10.60 7.33
C GLU A 103 -1.60 -10.38 6.03
N VAL A 104 -0.27 -10.41 6.12
CA VAL A 104 0.63 -10.44 4.95
C VAL A 104 1.49 -11.70 5.02
N SER A 105 1.49 -12.47 3.94
CA SER A 105 2.27 -13.72 3.82
C SER A 105 3.35 -13.59 2.76
N PHE A 106 4.57 -14.05 3.06
CA PHE A 106 5.71 -13.95 2.14
C PHE A 106 6.78 -15.04 2.36
N TYR A 107 7.52 -15.34 1.29
CA TYR A 107 8.73 -16.16 1.34
C TYR A 107 9.99 -15.28 1.45
N LEU A 108 10.99 -15.74 2.21
CA LEU A 108 12.33 -15.16 2.32
C LEU A 108 13.38 -16.18 1.89
N ILE A 109 14.22 -15.84 0.93
CA ILE A 109 15.37 -16.64 0.49
C ILE A 109 16.65 -15.89 0.86
N TYR A 110 17.42 -16.42 1.79
CA TYR A 110 18.72 -15.89 2.18
C TYR A 110 19.83 -16.53 1.35
N TYR A 111 20.74 -15.72 0.82
CA TYR A 111 21.88 -16.23 0.07
C TYR A 111 23.16 -15.42 0.30
N LYS A 112 24.30 -16.09 0.08
CA LYS A 112 25.64 -15.50 0.09
C LYS A 112 26.24 -15.55 -1.30
N ALA A 113 26.63 -14.38 -1.81
CA ALA A 113 27.40 -14.21 -3.03
C ALA A 113 28.91 -14.24 -2.73
N ASN A 114 29.67 -15.04 -3.48
CA ASN A 114 31.13 -15.12 -3.45
C ASN A 114 31.69 -14.86 -4.85
N TRP A 115 32.71 -14.01 -4.93
CA TRP A 115 33.33 -13.59 -6.18
C TRP A 115 34.64 -14.35 -6.42
N PRO A 116 34.88 -14.86 -7.64
CA PRO A 116 36.18 -15.42 -8.02
C PRO A 116 37.29 -14.36 -7.88
N MET A 117 38.44 -14.77 -7.35
CA MET A 117 39.55 -13.87 -7.03
C MET A 117 40.12 -13.16 -8.27
N SER A 118 39.97 -13.74 -9.47
CA SER A 118 40.38 -13.17 -10.75
C SER A 118 39.54 -11.97 -11.21
N THR A 119 38.27 -11.89 -10.80
CA THR A 119 37.37 -10.78 -11.14
C THR A 119 37.74 -9.49 -10.37
N VAL A 120 38.38 -9.63 -9.20
CA VAL A 120 38.76 -8.51 -8.32
C VAL A 120 39.91 -7.69 -8.90
N GLN A 121 40.76 -8.28 -9.77
CA GLN A 121 41.90 -7.59 -10.41
C GLN A 121 41.50 -6.56 -11.48
N TRP A 122 40.29 -6.62 -12.05
CA TRP A 122 39.83 -5.66 -13.07
C TRP A 122 39.30 -4.33 -12.51
N VAL A 123 39.22 -4.18 -11.18
CA VAL A 123 38.71 -2.96 -10.53
C VAL A 123 39.84 -2.01 -10.08
N GLU A 124 41.10 -2.35 -10.37
CA GLU A 124 42.29 -1.57 -9.94
C GLU A 124 42.68 -0.41 -10.88
N ASP A 125 41.87 -0.06 -11.89
CA ASP A 125 42.06 1.21 -12.61
C ASP A 125 41.31 2.35 -11.87
N GLY A 126 42.10 3.26 -11.29
CA GLY A 126 41.70 4.08 -10.16
C GLY A 126 40.55 5.04 -10.44
N ARG A 127 39.35 4.73 -9.90
CA ARG A 127 38.34 5.70 -9.38
C ARG A 127 37.04 5.11 -8.79
N LYS A 128 36.88 3.79 -8.66
CA LYS A 128 35.68 3.18 -8.03
C LYS A 128 36.02 2.31 -6.82
N LYS A 129 36.06 2.91 -5.63
CA LYS A 129 36.18 2.17 -4.36
C LYS A 129 34.86 1.41 -4.08
N LYS A 130 34.90 0.08 -4.08
CA LYS A 130 34.03 -0.84 -3.31
C LYS A 130 32.49 -0.75 -3.48
N GLU A 131 31.95 -1.04 -4.66
CA GLU A 131 30.55 -1.49 -4.73
C GLU A 131 30.52 -3.02 -4.76
N GLN A 132 29.83 -3.66 -3.82
CA GLN A 132 29.59 -5.10 -3.88
C GLN A 132 28.37 -5.34 -4.80
N PRO A 133 28.52 -5.97 -5.97
CA PRO A 133 27.54 -5.82 -7.07
C PRO A 133 26.16 -6.47 -6.92
N LEU A 134 25.84 -7.00 -5.75
CA LEU A 134 24.55 -7.64 -5.43
C LEU A 134 24.02 -7.15 -4.07
N ARG A 135 24.33 -5.90 -3.71
CA ARG A 135 23.78 -5.25 -2.51
C ARG A 135 22.64 -4.27 -2.82
N ALA A 136 22.31 -4.08 -4.09
CA ALA A 136 21.23 -3.18 -4.49
C ALA A 136 19.92 -3.58 -3.85
N PHE A 137 19.15 -2.58 -3.43
CA PHE A 137 17.74 -2.80 -3.20
C PHE A 137 17.01 -2.69 -4.54
N TYR A 138 16.14 -3.63 -4.85
CA TYR A 138 15.22 -3.49 -5.97
C TYR A 138 13.92 -4.22 -5.72
N HIS A 139 12.85 -3.77 -6.37
CA HIS A 139 11.59 -4.50 -6.36
C HIS A 139 10.96 -4.52 -7.75
N VAL A 140 10.25 -5.61 -8.02
CA VAL A 140 9.60 -5.86 -9.30
C VAL A 140 8.37 -6.73 -9.08
N ILE A 141 7.39 -6.60 -9.96
CA ILE A 141 6.35 -7.60 -10.11
C ILE A 141 6.78 -8.41 -11.34
N PRO A 142 6.97 -9.74 -11.26
CA PRO A 142 7.29 -10.54 -12.44
C PRO A 142 6.09 -10.59 -13.41
N PRO A 143 6.31 -10.51 -14.74
CA PRO A 143 5.25 -10.63 -15.76
C PRO A 143 4.46 -11.93 -15.69
N GLU A 144 5.11 -13.03 -15.32
CA GLU A 144 4.49 -14.32 -15.09
C GLU A 144 4.71 -14.75 -13.62
N PRO A 145 3.98 -14.14 -12.65
CA PRO A 145 4.19 -14.40 -11.23
C PRO A 145 4.06 -15.87 -10.84
N ASN A 146 3.18 -16.61 -11.53
CA ASN A 146 2.89 -18.01 -11.21
C ASN A 146 4.13 -18.90 -11.35
N VAL A 147 4.98 -18.65 -12.36
CA VAL A 147 6.21 -19.43 -12.59
C VAL A 147 7.20 -19.21 -11.44
N ILE A 148 7.41 -17.94 -11.08
CA ILE A 148 8.26 -17.54 -9.95
C ILE A 148 7.72 -18.11 -8.62
N HIS A 149 6.42 -18.01 -8.38
CA HIS A 149 5.79 -18.58 -7.17
C HIS A 149 6.00 -20.09 -7.07
N ASN A 150 5.86 -20.82 -8.18
CA ASN A 150 6.04 -22.27 -8.21
C ASN A 150 7.52 -22.65 -7.94
N GLN A 151 8.48 -21.93 -8.51
CA GLN A 151 9.90 -22.15 -8.23
C GLN A 151 10.24 -21.90 -6.75
N VAL A 152 9.81 -20.77 -6.18
CA VAL A 152 10.09 -20.42 -4.78
C VAL A 152 9.42 -21.42 -3.82
N ARG A 153 8.19 -21.86 -4.12
CA ARG A 153 7.51 -22.90 -3.32
C ARG A 153 8.28 -24.22 -3.33
N ARG A 154 8.72 -24.69 -4.51
CA ARG A 154 9.52 -25.91 -4.65
C ARG A 154 10.86 -25.80 -3.91
N MET A 155 11.54 -24.66 -4.01
CA MET A 155 12.77 -24.40 -3.25
C MET A 155 12.54 -24.52 -1.74
N HIS A 156 11.45 -23.94 -1.22
CA HIS A 156 11.09 -24.02 0.19
C HIS A 156 10.74 -25.46 0.64
N GLU A 157 9.98 -26.21 -0.15
CA GLU A 157 9.64 -27.62 0.13
C GLU A 157 10.90 -28.50 0.22
N GLU A 158 11.81 -28.38 -0.75
CA GLU A 158 13.07 -29.11 -0.79
C GLU A 158 14.02 -28.69 0.35
N TRP A 159 14.02 -27.41 0.74
CA TRP A 159 14.78 -26.92 1.89
C TRP A 159 14.29 -27.53 3.22
N ARG A 160 12.97 -27.77 3.36
CA ARG A 160 12.39 -28.40 4.55
C ARG A 160 12.71 -29.88 4.67
N HIS A 161 13.11 -30.54 3.58
CA HIS A 161 13.42 -31.97 3.54
C HIS A 161 14.86 -32.21 3.06
N PRO A 162 15.87 -31.73 3.82
CA PRO A 162 17.24 -31.72 3.34
C PRO A 162 17.80 -33.13 3.18
N CYS A 163 18.27 -33.42 1.97
CA CYS A 163 19.05 -34.62 1.66
C CYS A 163 20.55 -34.28 1.52
N VAL A 164 21.42 -35.29 1.38
CA VAL A 164 22.88 -35.09 1.20
C VAL A 164 23.20 -34.15 0.03
N LEU A 165 22.33 -34.10 -0.98
CA LEU A 165 22.50 -33.29 -2.19
C LEU A 165 21.83 -31.91 -2.13
N VAL A 166 21.22 -31.54 -0.99
CA VAL A 166 20.40 -30.31 -0.86
C VAL A 166 21.17 -29.05 -1.27
N GLN A 167 22.44 -28.92 -0.89
CA GLN A 167 23.24 -27.73 -1.21
C GLN A 167 23.54 -27.60 -2.71
N ILE A 168 23.77 -28.72 -3.41
CA ILE A 168 23.97 -28.73 -4.86
C ILE A 168 22.66 -28.37 -5.55
N ARG A 169 21.55 -28.96 -5.10
CA ARG A 169 20.22 -28.72 -5.65
C ARG A 169 19.77 -27.27 -5.46
N MET A 170 19.96 -26.71 -4.26
CA MET A 170 19.60 -25.32 -3.95
C MET A 170 20.41 -24.32 -4.77
N ARG A 171 21.69 -24.61 -5.04
CA ARG A 171 22.49 -23.79 -5.97
C ARG A 171 21.87 -23.80 -7.37
N ALA A 172 21.58 -24.97 -7.92
CA ALA A 172 20.96 -25.08 -9.24
C ALA A 172 19.62 -24.33 -9.30
N MET A 173 18.73 -24.55 -8.32
CA MET A 173 17.42 -23.89 -8.26
C MET A 173 17.50 -22.37 -8.08
N LEU A 174 18.49 -21.86 -7.32
CA LEU A 174 18.70 -20.43 -7.19
C LEU A 174 19.05 -19.78 -8.54
N PHE A 175 19.95 -20.41 -9.30
CA PHE A 175 20.31 -19.90 -10.63
C PHE A 175 19.17 -20.08 -11.66
N GLU A 176 18.38 -21.14 -11.55
CA GLU A 176 17.16 -21.32 -12.35
C GLU A 176 16.13 -20.22 -12.07
N PHE A 177 15.91 -19.90 -10.78
CA PHE A 177 15.04 -18.80 -10.36
C PHE A 177 15.53 -17.44 -10.86
N VAL A 178 16.84 -17.17 -10.73
CA VAL A 178 17.45 -15.93 -11.21
C VAL A 178 17.35 -15.81 -12.73
N HIS A 179 17.61 -16.89 -13.46
CA HIS A 179 17.46 -16.94 -14.91
C HIS A 179 16.01 -16.66 -15.32
N GLU A 180 15.04 -17.33 -14.72
CA GLU A 180 13.62 -17.14 -15.00
C GLU A 180 13.19 -15.69 -14.78
N LEU A 181 13.58 -15.11 -13.63
CA LEU A 181 13.31 -13.72 -13.32
C LEU A 181 13.84 -12.78 -14.41
N PHE A 182 15.11 -12.92 -14.80
CA PHE A 182 15.70 -12.03 -15.80
C PHE A 182 15.16 -12.28 -17.20
N SER A 183 14.85 -13.53 -17.55
CA SER A 183 14.24 -13.87 -18.84
C SER A 183 12.87 -13.20 -18.99
N GLN A 184 12.02 -13.25 -17.97
CA GLN A 184 10.72 -12.55 -18.03
C GLN A 184 10.89 -11.04 -18.19
N LEU A 185 11.90 -10.44 -17.54
CA LEU A 185 12.16 -9.01 -17.64
C LEU A 185 12.73 -8.60 -19.01
N GLU A 186 13.49 -9.48 -19.66
CA GLU A 186 14.01 -9.28 -21.01
C GLU A 186 12.89 -9.31 -22.06
N HIS A 187 11.96 -10.27 -21.99
CA HIS A 187 10.83 -10.39 -22.93
C HIS A 187 9.85 -9.19 -22.86
N VAL A 188 9.77 -8.49 -21.72
CA VAL A 188 8.98 -7.26 -21.58
C VAL A 188 9.65 -6.08 -22.30
N LYS A 189 10.98 -6.04 -22.34
CA LYS A 189 11.75 -4.99 -23.02
C LYS A 189 11.60 -5.06 -24.54
N GLU A 190 11.44 -6.26 -25.09
CA GLU A 190 11.33 -6.49 -26.54
C GLU A 190 9.92 -6.19 -27.09
N ASN A 191 8.89 -6.20 -26.24
CA ASN A 191 7.48 -6.04 -26.65
C ASN A 191 6.87 -4.63 -26.44
N GLY A 192 7.68 -3.62 -26.11
CA GLY A 192 7.32 -2.19 -26.14
C GLY A 192 5.98 -1.83 -25.48
N SER A 193 5.97 -1.71 -24.15
CA SER A 193 4.75 -1.40 -23.39
C SER A 193 4.65 0.10 -23.06
N SER A 194 3.43 0.60 -22.83
CA SER A 194 3.14 1.96 -22.34
C SER A 194 3.97 2.35 -21.10
N SER A 195 4.35 1.38 -20.26
CA SER A 195 5.21 1.56 -19.08
C SER A 195 6.66 1.95 -19.43
N ASP A 196 7.14 1.69 -20.65
CA ASP A 196 8.48 2.09 -21.10
C ASP A 196 8.57 3.60 -21.38
N LEU A 197 7.47 4.23 -21.78
CA LEU A 197 7.41 5.65 -22.05
C LEU A 197 7.61 6.48 -20.77
N VAL A 198 6.93 6.12 -19.68
CA VAL A 198 7.10 6.79 -18.38
C VAL A 198 8.47 6.49 -17.81
N ALA A 199 8.96 5.25 -17.87
CA ALA A 199 10.29 4.92 -17.38
C ALA A 199 11.41 5.67 -18.12
N ASN A 200 11.28 5.84 -19.45
CA ASN A 200 12.21 6.64 -20.23
C ASN A 200 12.07 8.15 -19.93
N ALA A 201 10.85 8.64 -19.70
CA ALA A 201 10.61 10.01 -19.24
C ALA A 201 11.26 10.27 -17.87
N LEU A 202 11.14 9.33 -16.92
CA LEU A 202 11.78 9.41 -15.60
C LEU A 202 13.30 9.44 -15.72
N ARG A 203 13.89 8.58 -16.55
CA ARG A 203 15.34 8.54 -16.78
C ARG A 203 15.83 9.87 -17.34
N TYR A 204 15.16 10.38 -18.37
CA TYR A 204 15.48 11.67 -18.95
C TYR A 204 15.36 12.81 -17.92
N ILE A 205 14.29 12.81 -17.11
CA ILE A 205 14.14 13.77 -16.02
C ILE A 205 15.29 13.68 -15.01
N HIS A 206 15.71 12.48 -14.61
CA HIS A 206 16.81 12.31 -13.65
C HIS A 206 18.18 12.71 -14.23
N GLU A 207 18.38 12.54 -15.54
CA GLU A 207 19.60 12.96 -16.23
C GLU A 207 19.64 14.47 -16.48
N HIS A 208 18.48 15.10 -16.69
CA HIS A 208 18.34 16.49 -17.11
C HIS A 208 17.54 17.39 -16.14
N TYR A 209 17.38 16.99 -14.87
CA TYR A 209 16.52 17.75 -13.94
C TYR A 209 17.01 19.19 -13.70
N THR A 210 18.28 19.50 -13.98
CA THR A 210 18.86 20.85 -13.87
C THR A 210 18.47 21.77 -15.03
N GLU A 211 17.98 21.21 -16.12
CA GLU A 211 17.57 21.91 -17.34
C GLU A 211 16.06 22.20 -17.34
N ALA A 212 15.60 23.04 -18.27
CA ALA A 212 14.18 23.31 -18.47
C ALA A 212 13.53 22.14 -19.23
N VAL A 213 13.17 21.07 -18.51
CA VAL A 213 12.46 19.91 -19.09
C VAL A 213 10.98 20.25 -19.28
N THR A 214 10.53 20.29 -20.53
CA THR A 214 9.13 20.55 -20.89
C THR A 214 8.40 19.28 -21.33
N MET A 215 7.06 19.31 -21.22
CA MET A 215 6.22 18.18 -21.63
C MET A 215 6.35 17.85 -23.12
N ASN A 216 6.47 18.88 -23.96
CA ASN A 216 6.65 18.69 -25.40
C ASN A 216 7.98 18.02 -25.71
N GLN A 217 9.07 18.40 -25.04
CA GLN A 217 10.37 17.74 -25.23
C GLN A 217 10.35 16.27 -24.81
N LEU A 218 9.69 15.94 -23.68
CA LEU A 218 9.53 14.55 -23.24
C LEU A 218 8.70 13.73 -24.24
N ALA A 219 7.66 14.33 -24.80
CA ALA A 219 6.77 13.67 -25.75
C ALA A 219 7.46 13.44 -27.11
N ASP A 220 8.16 14.45 -27.62
CA ASP A 220 8.93 14.42 -28.87
C ASP A 220 10.07 13.41 -28.80
N LEU A 221 10.81 13.37 -27.68
CA LEU A 221 11.89 12.41 -27.44
C LEU A 221 11.41 10.96 -27.46
N LEU A 222 10.18 10.73 -27.02
CA LEU A 222 9.60 9.41 -26.79
C LEU A 222 8.58 9.01 -27.87
N GLY A 223 8.45 9.82 -28.93
CA GLY A 223 7.62 9.52 -30.10
C GLY A 223 6.12 9.46 -29.81
N CYS A 224 5.61 10.26 -28.87
CA CYS A 224 4.21 10.25 -28.47
C CYS A 224 3.64 11.68 -28.30
N SER A 225 2.33 11.82 -28.09
CA SER A 225 1.73 13.14 -27.88
C SER A 225 1.92 13.64 -26.45
N SER A 226 2.09 14.96 -26.28
CA SER A 226 2.27 15.60 -24.96
C SER A 226 1.12 15.30 -23.99
N SER A 227 -0.11 15.25 -24.50
CA SER A 227 -1.31 14.93 -23.70
C SER A 227 -1.34 13.46 -23.27
N TYR A 228 -0.95 12.55 -24.16
CA TYR A 228 -0.84 11.12 -23.83
C TYR A 228 0.23 10.86 -22.77
N MET A 229 1.43 11.43 -22.94
CA MET A 229 2.52 11.28 -21.98
C MET A 229 2.20 11.93 -20.64
N TYR A 230 1.53 13.09 -20.60
CA TYR A 230 1.13 13.72 -19.34
C TYR A 230 0.16 12.83 -18.54
N ARG A 231 -0.90 12.32 -19.18
CA ARG A 231 -1.86 11.41 -18.53
C ARG A 231 -1.18 10.15 -18.04
N LEU A 232 -0.32 9.57 -18.88
CA LEU A 232 0.38 8.33 -18.58
C LEU A 232 1.36 8.50 -17.41
N PHE A 233 2.13 9.59 -17.40
CA PHE A 233 3.03 9.92 -16.30
C PHE A 233 2.27 10.18 -14.99
N LYS A 234 1.15 10.93 -15.03
CA LYS A 234 0.33 11.18 -13.84
C LYS A 234 -0.32 9.90 -13.30
N ALA A 235 -0.78 9.01 -14.19
CA ALA A 235 -1.38 7.73 -13.82
C ALA A 235 -0.38 6.77 -13.17
N GLU A 236 0.87 6.71 -13.65
CA GLU A 236 1.89 5.79 -13.10
C GLU A 236 2.64 6.36 -11.89
N ILE A 237 2.92 7.67 -11.85
CA ILE A 237 3.78 8.30 -10.81
C ILE A 237 2.95 8.96 -9.71
N GLY A 238 1.65 9.19 -9.94
CA GLY A 238 0.76 9.90 -9.01
C GLY A 238 1.07 11.39 -8.87
N LYS A 239 2.01 11.93 -9.66
CA LYS A 239 2.42 13.35 -9.68
C LYS A 239 2.58 13.82 -11.10
N SER A 240 2.38 15.11 -11.34
CA SER A 240 2.75 15.70 -12.64
C SER A 240 4.28 15.67 -12.82
N PRO A 241 4.78 15.65 -14.07
CA PRO A 241 6.22 15.73 -14.33
C PRO A 241 6.90 16.94 -13.67
N ASN A 242 6.22 18.10 -13.66
CA ASN A 242 6.74 19.31 -13.04
C ASN A 242 6.85 19.18 -11.51
N GLU A 243 5.85 18.61 -10.84
CA GLU A 243 5.91 18.35 -9.40
C GLU A 243 7.00 17.32 -9.06
N TYR A 244 7.18 16.33 -9.93
CA TYR A 244 8.22 15.33 -9.80
C TYR A 244 9.63 15.94 -9.94
N ILE A 245 9.86 16.79 -10.95
CA ILE A 245 11.11 17.54 -11.15
C ILE A 245 11.37 18.46 -9.95
N ILE A 246 10.37 19.20 -9.49
CA ILE A 246 10.47 20.05 -8.30
C ILE A 246 10.91 19.21 -7.10
N GLY A 247 10.30 18.04 -6.89
CA GLY A 247 10.67 17.13 -5.82
C GLY A 247 12.12 16.68 -5.88
N ILE A 248 12.61 16.29 -7.06
CA ILE A 248 14.03 15.93 -7.27
C ILE A 248 14.94 17.10 -6.95
N ARG A 249 14.64 18.31 -7.46
CA ARG A 249 15.44 19.51 -7.23
C ARG A 249 15.49 19.89 -5.74
N MET A 250 14.38 19.77 -5.03
CA MET A 250 14.32 20.05 -3.59
C MET A 250 15.13 19.04 -2.78
N GLU A 251 15.10 17.76 -3.17
CA GLU A 251 15.91 16.72 -2.54
C GLU A 251 17.40 16.97 -2.77
N GLN A 252 17.81 17.28 -4.00
CA GLN A 252 19.20 17.65 -4.31
C GLN A 252 19.62 18.92 -3.56
N ALA A 253 18.74 19.92 -3.43
CA ALA A 253 19.02 21.10 -2.61
C ALA A 253 19.28 20.74 -1.15
N ARG A 254 18.49 19.83 -0.57
CA ARG A 254 18.69 19.34 0.80
C ARG A 254 20.04 18.67 0.93
N GLN A 255 20.41 17.81 -0.04
CA GLN A 255 21.73 17.18 -0.07
C GLN A 255 22.86 18.21 -0.13
N TYR A 256 22.80 19.21 -1.02
CA TYR A 256 23.80 20.27 -1.10
C TYR A 256 23.90 21.09 0.19
N LEU A 257 22.77 21.38 0.86
CA LEU A 257 22.74 22.10 2.13
C LEU A 257 23.42 21.32 3.27
N MET A 258 23.35 19.99 3.25
CA MET A 258 23.92 19.09 4.25
C MET A 258 25.39 18.73 3.99
N THR A 259 25.77 18.58 2.72
CA THR A 259 27.07 18.01 2.34
C THR A 259 28.11 19.06 1.92
N THR A 260 27.67 20.26 1.57
CA THR A 260 28.55 21.28 1.00
C THR A 260 28.44 22.62 1.73
N LYS A 261 29.45 23.48 1.54
CA LYS A 261 29.46 24.86 2.03
C LYS A 261 28.96 25.87 0.98
N LEU A 262 28.34 25.39 -0.10
CA LEU A 262 27.87 26.25 -1.20
C LEU A 262 26.88 27.31 -0.69
N THR A 263 26.92 28.49 -1.28
CA THR A 263 25.94 29.55 -1.02
C THR A 263 24.57 29.15 -1.57
N LEU A 264 23.49 29.74 -1.06
CA LEU A 264 22.14 29.46 -1.58
C LEU A 264 22.01 29.76 -3.07
N ARG A 265 22.77 30.75 -3.57
CA ARG A 265 22.81 31.11 -4.98
C ARG A 265 23.45 30.01 -5.83
N GLU A 266 24.57 29.46 -5.38
CA GLU A 266 25.24 28.35 -6.06
C GLU A 266 24.38 27.08 -6.04
N ILE A 267 23.70 26.81 -4.92
CA ILE A 267 22.78 25.67 -4.81
C ILE A 267 21.58 25.83 -5.75
N ALA A 268 20.98 27.03 -5.80
CA ALA A 268 19.86 27.31 -6.69
C ALA A 268 20.27 27.07 -8.16
N VAL A 269 21.45 27.54 -8.58
CA VAL A 269 21.97 27.31 -9.93
C VAL A 269 22.25 25.83 -10.18
N ALA A 270 22.87 25.14 -9.23
CA ALA A 270 23.24 23.73 -9.36
C ALA A 270 22.02 22.79 -9.52
N ILE A 271 20.86 23.15 -9.00
CA ILE A 271 19.62 22.38 -9.12
C ILE A 271 18.66 22.93 -10.20
N GLY A 272 19.07 23.91 -10.99
CA GLY A 272 18.28 24.41 -12.13
C GLY A 272 17.30 25.54 -11.84
N TYR A 273 17.53 26.36 -10.80
CA TYR A 273 16.79 27.61 -10.55
C TYR A 273 17.69 28.84 -10.75
N SER A 274 17.20 29.80 -11.53
CA SER A 274 17.82 31.12 -11.68
C SER A 274 17.52 32.06 -10.51
N ASP A 275 16.36 31.89 -9.86
CA ASP A 275 15.91 32.72 -8.74
C ASP A 275 16.08 32.01 -7.39
N VAL A 276 16.97 32.56 -6.56
CA VAL A 276 17.30 32.08 -5.21
C VAL A 276 16.12 32.24 -4.23
N TYR A 277 15.30 33.29 -4.40
CA TYR A 277 14.14 33.56 -3.55
C TYR A 277 12.99 32.60 -3.88
N TYR A 278 12.78 32.31 -5.17
CA TYR A 278 11.84 31.28 -5.60
C TYR A 278 12.23 29.90 -5.06
N PHE A 279 13.50 29.51 -5.24
CA PHE A 279 14.05 28.28 -4.64
C PHE A 279 13.81 28.22 -3.12
N SER A 280 14.14 29.28 -2.38
CA SER A 280 14.04 29.28 -0.92
C SER A 280 12.60 29.14 -0.42
N ARG A 281 11.62 29.74 -1.14
CA ARG A 281 10.20 29.57 -0.85
C ARG A 281 9.73 28.14 -1.11
N LEU A 282 10.14 27.56 -2.23
CA LEU A 282 9.77 26.20 -2.61
C LEU A 282 10.36 25.16 -1.65
N TYR A 283 11.62 25.36 -1.23
CA TYR A 283 12.27 24.54 -0.23
C TYR A 283 11.56 24.60 1.13
N LYS A 284 11.17 25.80 1.58
CA LYS A 284 10.41 25.98 2.83
C LYS A 284 9.02 25.35 2.73
N LYS A 285 8.36 25.45 1.56
CA LYS A 285 7.07 24.78 1.31
C LYS A 285 7.20 23.26 1.44
N GLN A 286 8.30 22.68 0.96
CA GLN A 286 8.48 21.23 0.93
C GLN A 286 9.00 20.63 2.25
N TYR A 287 9.87 21.34 2.98
CA TYR A 287 10.50 20.81 4.21
C TYR A 287 10.07 21.55 5.50
N GLY A 288 9.17 22.52 5.41
CA GLY A 288 8.66 23.31 6.54
C GLY A 288 9.64 24.33 7.13
N VAL A 289 10.93 24.27 6.77
CA VAL A 289 11.99 25.16 7.25
C VAL A 289 12.79 25.76 6.11
N SER A 290 13.37 26.95 6.34
CA SER A 290 14.20 27.59 5.31
C SER A 290 15.52 26.84 5.10
N PRO A 291 16.11 26.92 3.90
CA PRO A 291 17.41 26.28 3.59
C PRO A 291 18.52 26.55 4.64
N LEU A 292 18.58 27.77 5.16
CA LEU A 292 19.58 28.17 6.15
C LEU A 292 19.32 27.56 7.54
N ILE A 293 18.05 27.42 7.92
CA ILE A 293 17.69 26.78 9.18
C ILE A 293 18.01 25.28 9.11
N SER A 294 17.72 24.62 7.98
CA SER A 294 18.11 23.22 7.77
C SER A 294 19.62 23.04 7.89
N ARG A 295 20.41 23.92 7.25
CA ARG A 295 21.89 23.88 7.35
C ARG A 295 22.38 24.06 8.79
N LYS A 296 21.77 24.97 9.55
CA LYS A 296 22.17 25.24 10.94
C LYS A 296 21.85 24.06 11.87
N ARG A 297 20.63 23.51 11.79
CA ARG A 297 20.20 22.38 12.62
C ARG A 297 21.07 21.13 12.45
N GLU A 298 21.45 20.83 11.20
CA GLU A 298 22.31 19.67 10.94
C GLU A 298 23.76 19.89 11.38
N PHE A 299 24.27 21.13 11.28
CA PHE A 299 25.57 21.49 11.84
C PHE A 299 25.59 21.36 13.36
N ASP A 300 24.51 21.79 14.04
CA ASP A 300 24.36 21.68 15.50
C ASP A 300 24.27 20.20 15.93
N ASN A 301 23.55 19.35 15.18
CA ASN A 301 23.46 17.90 15.42
C ASN A 301 24.80 17.15 15.23
N GLN A 302 25.59 17.50 14.20
CA GLN A 302 26.93 16.93 14.02
C GLN A 302 27.90 17.34 15.13
N THR A 303 27.76 18.57 15.62
CA THR A 303 28.58 19.09 16.73
C THR A 303 28.23 18.41 18.06
N GLN A 304 26.95 18.06 18.28
CA GLN A 304 26.51 17.31 19.46
C GLN A 304 26.95 15.83 19.46
N GLN A 305 27.08 15.20 18.29
CA GLN A 305 27.56 13.81 18.18
C GLN A 305 29.08 13.66 18.40
N LEU A 306 29.85 14.74 18.22
CA LEU A 306 31.30 14.73 18.37
C LEU A 306 31.77 15.26 19.73
N ASN A 307 30.87 15.38 20.71
CA ASN A 307 31.23 15.82 22.06
C ASN A 307 31.64 14.61 22.93
N PRO A 308 32.93 14.43 23.28
CA PRO A 308 33.41 13.29 24.07
C PRO A 308 32.90 13.27 25.52
N LEU A 309 32.15 14.29 25.95
CA LEU A 309 31.54 14.40 27.28
C LEU A 309 30.05 14.00 27.30
N ASN A 310 29.44 13.64 26.16
CA ASN A 310 28.06 13.14 26.13
C ASN A 310 28.06 11.60 26.23
N PRO A 311 27.53 11.00 27.31
CA PRO A 311 27.46 9.54 27.45
C PRO A 311 26.44 8.95 26.45
N SER A 312 26.84 7.88 25.77
CA SER A 312 25.96 7.21 24.79
C SER A 312 24.77 6.54 25.49
N LEU A 313 23.57 6.74 24.95
CA LEU A 313 22.29 6.23 25.46
C LEU A 313 22.09 4.71 25.27
N SER A 314 23.17 3.94 25.17
CA SER A 314 23.15 2.53 24.79
C SER A 314 23.90 1.63 25.78
N SER A 315 23.75 1.90 27.09
CA SER A 315 24.26 1.00 28.12
C SER A 315 23.13 0.08 28.62
N ILE A 316 23.33 -1.24 28.50
CA ILE A 316 22.41 -2.32 28.91
C ILE A 316 22.50 -2.59 30.43
N VAL A 317 23.30 -1.82 31.18
CA VAL A 317 23.41 -1.97 32.63
C VAL A 317 22.52 -0.93 33.33
N PRO A 318 21.59 -1.32 34.22
CA PRO A 318 20.81 -0.35 34.98
C PRO A 318 21.74 0.45 35.90
N THR A 319 21.55 1.77 35.90
CA THR A 319 22.33 2.72 36.68
C THR A 319 22.04 2.54 38.16
N ARG A 320 22.82 1.71 38.87
CA ARG A 320 22.83 1.70 40.33
C ARG A 320 23.84 2.75 40.78
N LEU A 321 23.33 3.88 41.30
CA LEU A 321 24.11 4.83 42.07
C LEU A 321 24.61 4.13 43.34
N LEU A 322 25.86 3.66 43.32
CA LEU A 322 26.64 3.42 44.52
C LEU A 322 27.50 4.66 44.76
N SER A 323 27.08 5.44 45.75
CA SER A 323 27.90 6.47 46.35
C SER A 323 29.07 5.80 47.07
N TYR A 324 30.30 6.10 46.64
CA TYR A 324 31.45 6.02 47.53
C TYR A 324 32.09 7.40 47.60
N ASN A 325 31.91 8.03 48.75
CA ASN A 325 32.70 9.19 49.17
C ASN A 325 34.17 8.76 49.32
N GLN A 326 35.05 9.67 48.89
CA GLN A 326 36.32 10.07 49.52
C GLN A 326 37.24 8.99 50.08
N ASN A 327 38.41 8.86 49.45
CA ASN A 327 39.76 9.04 50.02
C ASN A 327 40.75 8.67 48.90
N VAL A 328 41.38 9.64 48.23
CA VAL A 328 42.76 10.10 48.53
C VAL A 328 43.63 8.96 49.05
N ILE A 329 44.56 8.48 48.20
CA ILE A 329 46.00 8.36 48.46
C ILE A 329 46.69 8.05 47.11
N GLU A 330 47.70 8.87 46.83
CA GLU A 330 48.70 8.76 45.77
C GLU A 330 49.54 7.48 45.89
N ASN A 331 50.03 6.93 44.77
CA ASN A 331 51.45 6.83 44.49
C ASN A 331 51.75 6.13 43.16
N ASP A 332 52.68 6.74 42.43
CA ASP A 332 53.49 6.18 41.34
C ASP A 332 54.17 4.87 41.72
N TYR A 333 54.47 4.02 40.73
CA TYR A 333 55.85 3.60 40.41
C TYR A 333 55.92 2.89 39.04
N GLN A 334 57.05 3.15 38.38
CA GLN A 334 57.51 2.63 37.10
C GLN A 334 57.87 1.13 37.13
N ASP A 335 57.98 0.60 35.91
CA ASP A 335 59.09 -0.22 35.40
C ASP A 335 58.92 -1.72 35.08
N GLU A 336 59.67 -2.04 34.02
CA GLU A 336 59.93 -3.23 33.20
C GLU A 336 59.81 -4.65 33.80
N GLY A 337 59.52 -5.62 32.91
CA GLY A 337 59.93 -7.02 33.09
C GLY A 337 59.00 -8.07 32.48
N GLU A 338 59.46 -8.73 31.42
CA GLU A 338 58.92 -10.02 30.97
C GLU A 338 59.28 -11.16 31.95
N ILE A 339 58.35 -12.12 32.12
CA ILE A 339 58.51 -13.60 32.05
C ILE A 339 57.52 -14.34 33.00
N GLU A 340 56.66 -15.14 32.35
CA GLU A 340 56.04 -16.44 32.66
C GLU A 340 55.29 -16.81 33.98
N LEU A 341 54.04 -17.26 33.72
CA LEU A 341 53.35 -18.50 34.15
C LEU A 341 53.14 -18.80 35.65
N ILE A 342 51.87 -19.01 36.04
CA ILE A 342 51.37 -20.28 36.61
C ILE A 342 49.84 -20.42 36.44
N SER A 343 49.50 -21.61 35.94
CA SER A 343 48.22 -22.31 35.79
C SER A 343 47.12 -22.13 36.85
N LYS A 344 45.86 -22.32 36.43
CA LYS A 344 44.97 -23.36 37.00
C LYS A 344 43.86 -23.80 36.01
N LYS A 345 43.66 -25.12 35.99
CA LYS A 345 42.78 -25.96 35.13
C LYS A 345 41.29 -25.84 35.47
N HIS A 346 40.46 -26.30 34.51
CA HIS A 346 39.33 -27.28 34.58
C HIS A 346 38.22 -26.86 33.58
N SER A 347 37.52 -27.72 32.82
CA SER A 347 37.60 -29.13 32.43
C SER A 347 36.62 -29.33 31.25
N THR A 348 36.98 -30.12 30.24
CA THR A 348 36.13 -30.48 29.10
C THR A 348 35.36 -31.77 29.40
N ALA A 349 34.03 -31.71 29.50
CA ALA A 349 33.17 -32.90 29.51
C ALA A 349 31.73 -32.54 29.12
N SER A 350 31.37 -32.72 27.84
CA SER A 350 30.01 -33.05 27.38
C SER A 350 29.96 -33.23 25.85
N MET A 351 30.84 -34.08 25.30
CA MET A 351 30.81 -34.44 23.86
C MET A 351 30.89 -35.96 23.62
N THR A 352 30.49 -36.76 24.60
CA THR A 352 30.55 -38.24 24.55
C THR A 352 29.18 -38.92 24.68
N ALA A 353 28.12 -38.18 24.99
CA ALA A 353 26.77 -38.76 25.13
C ALA A 353 26.03 -38.95 23.78
N LEU A 354 26.39 -38.22 22.73
CA LEU A 354 25.65 -38.27 21.46
C LEU A 354 26.09 -39.42 20.54
N VAL A 355 27.33 -39.90 20.68
CA VAL A 355 27.90 -40.95 19.81
C VAL A 355 27.45 -42.35 20.24
N MET A 356 27.10 -42.54 21.52
CA MET A 356 26.61 -43.82 22.04
C MET A 356 25.12 -44.09 21.77
N LEU A 357 24.33 -43.08 21.37
CA LEU A 357 22.92 -43.25 21.03
C LEU A 357 22.69 -43.72 19.58
N CYS A 358 23.68 -43.52 18.70
CA CYS A 358 23.58 -43.89 17.28
C CYS A 358 24.01 -45.34 16.99
N LEU A 359 24.64 -46.03 17.94
CA LEU A 359 25.08 -47.43 17.75
C LEU A 359 24.05 -48.49 18.15
N SER A 360 22.93 -48.12 18.77
CA SER A 360 21.92 -49.08 19.25
C SER A 360 20.78 -49.39 18.26
N LEU A 361 20.78 -48.83 17.05
CA LEU A 361 19.71 -49.04 16.06
C LEU A 361 20.11 -49.94 14.88
N LEU A 362 21.27 -50.61 14.95
CA LEU A 362 21.81 -51.43 13.85
C LEU A 362 21.83 -52.94 14.08
N VAL A 363 20.88 -53.53 14.82
CA VAL A 363 20.70 -55.00 14.80
C VAL A 363 19.24 -55.45 14.88
N SER A 364 18.63 -55.68 13.72
CA SER A 364 17.71 -56.80 13.43
C SER A 364 17.54 -56.86 11.91
N ALA A 365 18.24 -57.73 11.20
CA ALA A 365 18.08 -59.19 11.11
C ALA A 365 17.54 -59.51 9.71
N CYS A 366 18.32 -60.31 8.97
CA CYS A 366 18.15 -60.69 7.58
C CYS A 366 17.10 -61.80 7.37
N GLN A 367 16.39 -61.77 6.24
CA GLN A 367 15.96 -62.87 5.34
C GLN A 367 14.74 -62.37 4.54
N GLY A 368 14.53 -62.61 3.23
CA GLY A 368 15.12 -63.46 2.21
C GLY A 368 13.99 -63.90 1.25
N GLY A 369 14.13 -63.78 -0.08
CA GLY A 369 13.20 -64.38 -1.04
C GLY A 369 13.10 -63.73 -2.45
N ASN A 370 13.55 -64.47 -3.46
CA ASN A 370 13.38 -64.30 -4.93
C ASN A 370 11.94 -63.92 -5.36
N SER A 371 11.67 -63.30 -6.52
CA SER A 371 11.91 -63.83 -7.87
C SER A 371 11.56 -62.83 -8.99
N ASN A 372 12.18 -63.05 -10.16
CA ASN A 372 11.98 -62.46 -11.49
C ASN A 372 10.51 -62.32 -11.95
N THR A 373 10.22 -61.30 -12.78
CA THR A 373 9.88 -61.43 -14.22
C THR A 373 9.63 -60.05 -14.87
N ASP A 374 10.61 -59.61 -15.63
CA ASP A 374 10.60 -59.32 -17.08
C ASP A 374 9.31 -58.92 -17.86
N VAL A 375 9.54 -58.08 -18.89
CA VAL A 375 8.82 -57.87 -20.17
C VAL A 375 7.77 -56.74 -20.34
N GLN A 376 8.23 -55.70 -21.08
CA GLN A 376 7.69 -55.00 -22.28
C GLN A 376 6.21 -54.54 -22.33
N ARG A 377 5.96 -53.22 -22.52
CA ARG A 377 5.90 -52.44 -23.80
C ARG A 377 4.76 -52.83 -24.76
N GLN A 378 3.79 -51.91 -24.90
CA GLN A 378 3.27 -51.27 -26.14
C GLN A 378 2.01 -50.46 -25.73
N GLY A 379 1.85 -49.17 -26.02
CA GLY A 379 1.73 -48.53 -27.35
C GLY A 379 0.38 -48.89 -27.96
N SER A 380 -0.53 -48.02 -28.40
CA SER A 380 -0.54 -46.59 -28.70
C SER A 380 -2.00 -46.15 -28.97
N GLN A 381 -2.25 -44.84 -28.81
CA GLN A 381 -3.08 -43.95 -29.64
C GLN A 381 -4.58 -44.25 -29.95
N ALA A 382 -5.36 -43.18 -29.75
CA ALA A 382 -6.69 -42.90 -30.30
C ALA A 382 -6.68 -42.82 -31.85
N PRO A 383 -7.84 -42.76 -32.55
CA PRO A 383 -8.61 -41.50 -32.64
C PRO A 383 -10.14 -41.63 -32.85
N GLN A 384 -10.77 -40.45 -32.80
CA GLN A 384 -12.16 -40.00 -33.04
C GLN A 384 -13.00 -40.74 -34.11
N SER A 385 -14.34 -40.70 -33.98
CA SER A 385 -15.23 -39.85 -34.83
C SER A 385 -16.76 -40.09 -34.66
N THR A 386 -17.50 -38.98 -34.51
CA THR A 386 -18.83 -38.58 -35.06
C THR A 386 -20.14 -39.41 -34.98
N ASN A 387 -21.17 -38.71 -34.45
CA ASN A 387 -22.45 -38.30 -35.09
C ASN A 387 -23.82 -38.91 -34.69
N THR A 388 -24.73 -37.94 -34.47
CA THR A 388 -26.18 -37.82 -34.79
C THR A 388 -27.30 -38.35 -33.87
N ALA A 389 -27.96 -37.36 -33.25
CA ALA A 389 -29.38 -36.98 -33.34
C ALA A 389 -30.51 -37.93 -32.88
N ASP A 390 -31.38 -37.41 -32.00
CA ASP A 390 -32.82 -37.65 -32.08
C ASP A 390 -33.65 -36.49 -31.51
N SER A 391 -34.89 -36.37 -31.98
CA SER A 391 -35.76 -35.17 -31.94
C SER A 391 -36.91 -35.24 -30.90
N ALA A 392 -37.53 -34.08 -30.69
CA ALA A 392 -38.93 -33.80 -30.27
C ALA A 392 -39.22 -33.48 -28.79
N SER A 393 -39.65 -32.26 -28.50
CA SER A 393 -41.09 -31.88 -28.48
C SER A 393 -41.28 -30.41 -28.06
N ALA A 394 -42.24 -29.76 -28.69
CA ALA A 394 -42.65 -28.38 -28.43
C ALA A 394 -43.59 -28.31 -27.22
N GLY A 395 -43.36 -27.33 -26.35
CA GLY A 395 -44.31 -26.83 -25.36
C GLY A 395 -44.23 -25.31 -25.37
N ASN A 396 -45.33 -24.66 -25.77
CA ASN A 396 -45.54 -23.23 -25.57
C ASN A 396 -45.69 -22.99 -24.07
N ASP A 397 -44.85 -22.12 -23.49
CA ASP A 397 -45.28 -21.25 -22.42
C ASP A 397 -44.79 -19.83 -22.71
N ALA A 398 -45.75 -18.91 -22.68
CA ALA A 398 -45.57 -17.50 -22.93
C ALA A 398 -44.84 -16.86 -21.73
N GLU A 399 -43.53 -16.68 -21.87
CA GLU A 399 -42.80 -15.69 -21.07
C GLU A 399 -43.05 -14.30 -21.67
N SER A 400 -43.66 -13.45 -20.86
CA SER A 400 -43.88 -12.03 -21.16
C SER A 400 -42.53 -11.40 -21.50
N ALA A 401 -42.26 -11.17 -22.79
CA ALA A 401 -41.06 -10.48 -23.25
C ALA A 401 -41.01 -9.10 -22.57
N SER A 402 -40.16 -8.96 -21.55
CA SER A 402 -39.93 -7.67 -20.91
C SER A 402 -39.36 -6.74 -21.97
N GLU A 403 -40.02 -5.62 -22.25
CA GLU A 403 -39.46 -4.63 -23.15
C GLU A 403 -38.05 -4.25 -22.66
N THR A 404 -37.07 -4.26 -23.56
CA THR A 404 -35.68 -3.93 -23.25
C THR A 404 -35.31 -2.51 -23.70
N ARG A 405 -34.19 -1.99 -23.18
CA ARG A 405 -33.56 -0.75 -23.65
C ARG A 405 -32.04 -0.87 -23.56
N MET A 406 -31.34 -0.17 -24.45
CA MET A 406 -29.89 -0.05 -24.36
C MET A 406 -29.51 0.94 -23.25
N TYR A 407 -28.55 0.55 -22.41
CA TYR A 407 -27.99 1.38 -21.36
C TYR A 407 -26.48 1.49 -21.50
N LYS A 408 -25.96 2.72 -21.44
CA LYS A 408 -24.54 3.00 -21.59
C LYS A 408 -23.88 3.15 -20.22
N HIS A 409 -22.80 2.42 -20.00
CA HIS A 409 -21.98 2.49 -18.80
C HIS A 409 -20.49 2.33 -19.14
N LYS A 410 -19.63 2.30 -18.12
CA LYS A 410 -18.16 2.32 -18.27
C LYS A 410 -17.61 1.16 -19.11
N TYR A 411 -18.30 0.03 -19.15
CA TYR A 411 -17.86 -1.17 -19.87
C TYR A 411 -18.56 -1.35 -21.23
N GLY A 412 -19.28 -0.34 -21.71
CA GLY A 412 -19.90 -0.33 -23.03
C GLY A 412 -21.40 -0.07 -22.98
N GLU A 413 -22.13 -0.71 -23.88
CA GLU A 413 -23.59 -0.66 -23.92
C GLU A 413 -24.14 -2.05 -23.61
N THR A 414 -25.06 -2.12 -22.64
CA THR A 414 -25.73 -3.36 -22.22
C THR A 414 -27.23 -3.20 -22.47
N GLU A 415 -27.84 -4.21 -23.09
CA GLU A 415 -29.30 -4.30 -23.21
C GLU A 415 -29.88 -4.76 -21.87
N ILE A 416 -30.72 -3.92 -21.25
CA ILE A 416 -31.33 -4.18 -19.95
C ILE A 416 -32.87 -4.18 -20.07
N PRO A 417 -33.60 -4.90 -19.19
CA PRO A 417 -35.05 -4.75 -19.09
C PRO A 417 -35.44 -3.31 -18.75
N LYS A 418 -36.55 -2.80 -19.31
CA LYS A 418 -37.10 -1.49 -18.94
C LYS A 418 -37.62 -1.45 -17.51
N SER A 419 -38.07 -2.59 -17.00
CA SER A 419 -38.59 -2.76 -15.64
C SER A 419 -38.09 -4.09 -15.09
N PRO A 420 -36.84 -4.15 -14.62
CA PRO A 420 -36.25 -5.38 -14.09
C PRO A 420 -36.95 -5.78 -12.78
N THR A 421 -37.13 -7.08 -12.58
CA THR A 421 -37.90 -7.66 -11.45
C THR A 421 -37.04 -8.53 -10.54
N ARG A 422 -35.87 -8.96 -11.01
CA ARG A 422 -34.97 -9.91 -10.36
C ARG A 422 -33.57 -9.33 -10.28
N VAL A 423 -33.43 -8.26 -9.50
CA VAL A 423 -32.19 -7.48 -9.48
C VAL A 423 -31.25 -7.96 -8.37
N VAL A 424 -29.97 -8.12 -8.71
CA VAL A 424 -28.87 -8.26 -7.74
C VAL A 424 -28.10 -6.94 -7.64
N THR A 425 -27.80 -6.48 -6.42
CA THR A 425 -26.93 -5.32 -6.23
C THR A 425 -25.87 -5.57 -5.18
N ALA A 426 -24.59 -5.31 -5.50
CA ALA A 426 -23.52 -5.48 -4.50
C ALA A 426 -23.34 -4.28 -3.56
N TYR A 427 -23.90 -3.12 -3.89
CA TYR A 427 -23.64 -1.86 -3.16
C TYR A 427 -24.90 -1.04 -2.87
N HIS A 428 -25.87 -0.99 -3.79
CA HIS A 428 -26.95 0.00 -3.76
C HIS A 428 -28.22 -0.49 -3.05
N LEU A 429 -28.06 -1.28 -1.98
CA LEU A 429 -29.17 -1.87 -1.23
C LEU A 429 -30.18 -0.81 -0.74
N GLY A 430 -29.71 0.23 -0.05
CA GLY A 430 -30.58 1.28 0.48
C GLY A 430 -31.29 2.11 -0.59
N HIS A 431 -30.71 2.22 -1.79
CA HIS A 431 -31.34 2.91 -2.92
C HIS A 431 -32.53 2.12 -3.46
N MET A 432 -32.34 0.81 -3.64
CA MET A 432 -33.40 -0.08 -4.11
C MET A 432 -34.56 -0.12 -3.11
N LEU A 433 -34.26 -0.31 -1.82
CA LEU A 433 -35.28 -0.36 -0.78
C LEU A 433 -36.06 0.96 -0.66
N ALA A 434 -35.41 2.11 -0.85
CA ALA A 434 -36.08 3.41 -0.87
C ALA A 434 -37.06 3.59 -2.04
N LEU A 435 -36.79 2.93 -3.17
CA LEU A 435 -37.67 2.89 -4.34
C LEU A 435 -38.72 1.77 -4.26
N GLY A 436 -38.83 1.10 -3.12
CA GLY A 436 -39.77 0.01 -2.90
C GLY A 436 -39.38 -1.32 -3.55
N GLU A 437 -38.14 -1.43 -4.05
CA GLU A 437 -37.62 -2.63 -4.71
C GLU A 437 -36.70 -3.41 -3.78
N ARG A 438 -36.85 -4.73 -3.76
CA ARG A 438 -36.03 -5.61 -2.92
C ARG A 438 -35.08 -6.43 -3.78
N PRO A 439 -33.75 -6.23 -3.68
CA PRO A 439 -32.81 -7.03 -4.44
C PRO A 439 -32.77 -8.47 -3.93
N LEU A 440 -32.40 -9.39 -4.83
CA LEU A 440 -32.21 -10.80 -4.52
C LEU A 440 -30.99 -11.06 -3.62
N GLY A 441 -29.99 -10.19 -3.69
CA GLY A 441 -28.80 -10.30 -2.85
C GLY A 441 -27.96 -9.04 -2.82
N ALA A 442 -27.11 -8.95 -1.79
CA ALA A 442 -26.12 -7.91 -1.58
C ALA A 442 -24.81 -8.45 -0.99
N ALA A 443 -23.74 -7.65 -1.09
CA ALA A 443 -22.43 -8.03 -0.54
C ALA A 443 -22.47 -8.10 0.99
N THR A 444 -21.66 -8.99 1.59
CA THR A 444 -21.62 -9.22 3.05
C THR A 444 -21.46 -7.93 3.85
N TYR A 445 -20.53 -7.06 3.45
CA TYR A 445 -20.29 -5.80 4.14
C TYR A 445 -21.50 -4.86 4.09
N ILE A 446 -22.23 -4.81 2.96
CA ILE A 446 -23.42 -3.96 2.86
C ILE A 446 -24.48 -4.45 3.83
N LEU A 447 -24.72 -5.77 3.91
CA LEU A 447 -25.70 -6.33 4.83
C LEU A 447 -25.33 -6.08 6.29
N GLN A 448 -24.08 -6.37 6.68
CA GLN A 448 -23.61 -6.22 8.06
C GLN A 448 -23.85 -4.81 8.62
N TYR A 449 -23.56 -3.76 7.86
CA TYR A 449 -23.76 -2.39 8.31
C TYR A 449 -25.19 -1.87 8.10
N SER A 450 -26.00 -2.54 7.28
CA SER A 450 -27.38 -2.14 6.96
C SER A 450 -28.43 -2.75 7.89
N GLU A 451 -28.17 -3.90 8.51
CA GLU A 451 -29.14 -4.64 9.34
C GLU A 451 -29.79 -3.80 10.45
N SER A 452 -29.04 -2.86 11.02
CA SER A 452 -29.57 -1.97 12.08
C SER A 452 -30.37 -0.78 11.53
N ALA A 453 -30.19 -0.47 10.24
CA ALA A 453 -30.70 0.76 9.62
C ALA A 453 -31.87 0.52 8.66
N MET A 454 -31.98 -0.66 8.06
CA MET A 454 -32.99 -0.99 7.05
C MET A 454 -33.41 -2.47 7.14
N ASP A 455 -34.58 -2.79 6.62
CA ASP A 455 -35.09 -4.16 6.58
C ASP A 455 -34.42 -4.96 5.47
N THR A 456 -33.42 -5.77 5.84
CA THR A 456 -32.68 -6.66 4.93
C THR A 456 -33.31 -8.04 4.76
N THR A 457 -34.51 -8.27 5.33
CA THR A 457 -35.19 -9.57 5.26
C THR A 457 -35.36 -10.03 3.82
N GLY A 458 -34.93 -11.27 3.53
CA GLY A 458 -35.05 -11.86 2.20
C GLY A 458 -33.96 -11.43 1.19
N VAL A 459 -33.00 -10.59 1.58
CA VAL A 459 -31.82 -10.26 0.76
C VAL A 459 -30.70 -11.26 1.07
N LYS A 460 -30.25 -12.04 0.08
CA LYS A 460 -29.21 -13.06 0.26
C LYS A 460 -27.82 -12.42 0.40
N ASP A 461 -26.99 -12.94 1.31
CA ASP A 461 -25.56 -12.59 1.38
C ASP A 461 -24.79 -13.26 0.24
N LEU A 462 -24.18 -12.43 -0.61
CA LEU A 462 -23.43 -12.86 -1.79
C LEU A 462 -21.94 -13.09 -1.52
N GLY A 463 -21.46 -12.78 -0.31
CA GLY A 463 -20.06 -12.95 0.09
C GLY A 463 -19.19 -11.72 -0.08
N ALA A 464 -17.95 -11.85 0.41
CA ALA A 464 -16.85 -10.91 0.20
C ALA A 464 -15.52 -11.69 0.01
N PRO A 465 -15.05 -11.92 -1.23
CA PRO A 465 -15.56 -11.41 -2.51
C PRO A 465 -16.91 -12.03 -2.91
N LEU A 466 -17.55 -11.48 -3.94
CA LEU A 466 -18.86 -11.96 -4.41
C LEU A 466 -18.74 -13.36 -5.01
N SER A 467 -19.67 -14.24 -4.67
CA SER A 467 -19.78 -15.58 -5.25
C SER A 467 -20.63 -15.55 -6.52
N LEU A 468 -20.00 -15.79 -7.67
CA LEU A 468 -20.69 -15.91 -8.96
C LEU A 468 -21.70 -17.06 -8.98
N GLU A 469 -21.41 -18.17 -8.29
CA GLU A 469 -22.32 -19.31 -8.16
C GLU A 469 -23.60 -18.91 -7.41
N LEU A 470 -23.45 -18.22 -6.27
CA LEU A 470 -24.61 -17.76 -5.51
C LEU A 470 -25.45 -16.75 -6.28
N ILE A 471 -24.84 -15.94 -7.14
CA ILE A 471 -25.54 -14.97 -7.99
C ILE A 471 -26.25 -15.68 -9.15
N ALA A 472 -25.62 -16.67 -9.78
CA ALA A 472 -26.23 -17.45 -10.84
C ALA A 472 -27.45 -18.24 -10.34
N ASP A 473 -27.38 -18.82 -9.15
CA ASP A 473 -28.50 -19.53 -8.50
C ASP A 473 -29.71 -18.63 -8.22
N LEU A 474 -29.51 -17.32 -8.17
CA LEU A 474 -30.58 -16.34 -7.99
C LEU A 474 -31.28 -15.99 -9.30
N GLU A 475 -30.78 -16.43 -10.46
CA GLU A 475 -31.34 -16.16 -11.78
C GLU A 475 -31.75 -14.68 -11.97
N PRO A 476 -30.82 -13.71 -11.81
CA PRO A 476 -31.15 -12.30 -11.94
C PRO A 476 -31.45 -11.90 -13.38
N ASP A 477 -32.32 -10.90 -13.57
CA ASP A 477 -32.57 -10.25 -14.87
C ASP A 477 -31.75 -8.96 -15.05
N LEU A 478 -31.12 -8.47 -13.98
CA LEU A 478 -30.18 -7.35 -13.98
C LEU A 478 -29.21 -7.47 -12.79
N ILE A 479 -27.93 -7.19 -13.05
CA ILE A 479 -26.88 -7.10 -12.03
C ILE A 479 -26.34 -5.66 -12.01
N ILE A 480 -26.41 -5.00 -10.85
CA ILE A 480 -25.92 -3.62 -10.64
C ILE A 480 -24.72 -3.64 -9.68
N LEU A 481 -23.55 -3.21 -10.17
CA LEU A 481 -22.29 -3.27 -9.43
C LEU A 481 -21.53 -1.94 -9.47
N ILE A 482 -20.52 -1.82 -8.62
CA ILE A 482 -19.45 -0.82 -8.73
C ILE A 482 -18.14 -1.55 -9.08
N GLU A 483 -17.20 -0.83 -9.68
CA GLU A 483 -15.94 -1.40 -10.18
C GLU A 483 -15.14 -2.17 -9.11
N ALA A 484 -15.21 -1.74 -7.85
CA ALA A 484 -14.53 -2.36 -6.72
C ALA A 484 -14.88 -3.85 -6.51
N TYR A 485 -16.02 -4.33 -7.01
CA TYR A 485 -16.44 -5.73 -6.88
C TYR A 485 -16.05 -6.62 -8.06
N LEU A 486 -15.60 -6.05 -9.17
CA LEU A 486 -15.34 -6.80 -10.39
C LEU A 486 -14.09 -7.65 -10.27
N GLU A 487 -12.92 -7.02 -10.13
CA GLU A 487 -11.62 -7.70 -10.10
C GLU A 487 -11.53 -8.81 -9.03
N PRO A 488 -11.98 -8.60 -7.77
CA PRO A 488 -11.92 -9.65 -6.75
C PRO A 488 -12.82 -10.86 -7.03
N SER A 489 -13.81 -10.72 -7.92
CA SER A 489 -14.90 -11.68 -8.11
C SER A 489 -14.95 -12.24 -9.54
N GLY A 490 -13.89 -12.10 -10.33
CA GLY A 490 -13.77 -12.70 -11.67
C GLY A 490 -13.91 -11.75 -12.86
N GLY A 491 -14.03 -10.45 -12.61
CA GLY A 491 -14.10 -9.41 -13.66
C GLY A 491 -15.49 -9.24 -14.27
N TYR A 492 -15.65 -8.20 -15.10
CA TYR A 492 -16.93 -7.85 -15.74
C TYR A 492 -17.57 -9.00 -16.54
N ASP A 493 -16.78 -9.67 -17.38
CA ASP A 493 -17.26 -10.74 -18.26
C ASP A 493 -17.88 -11.91 -17.49
N ALA A 494 -17.44 -12.16 -16.25
CA ALA A 494 -17.98 -13.24 -15.44
C ALA A 494 -19.41 -12.94 -14.96
N PHE A 495 -19.68 -11.70 -14.54
CA PHE A 495 -21.03 -11.26 -14.18
C PHE A 495 -21.93 -11.14 -15.40
N ASN A 496 -21.41 -10.61 -16.51
CA ASN A 496 -22.19 -10.43 -17.74
C ASN A 496 -22.59 -11.75 -18.42
N LYS A 497 -21.95 -12.88 -18.07
CA LYS A 497 -22.39 -14.22 -18.46
C LYS A 497 -23.59 -14.74 -17.67
N ILE A 498 -23.86 -14.17 -16.50
CA ILE A 498 -24.98 -14.56 -15.64
C ILE A 498 -26.23 -13.78 -16.06
N ALA A 499 -26.13 -12.44 -16.12
CA ALA A 499 -27.23 -11.56 -16.51
C ALA A 499 -26.69 -10.22 -17.03
N PRO A 500 -27.52 -9.40 -17.72
CA PRO A 500 -27.15 -8.04 -18.08
C PRO A 500 -26.54 -7.30 -16.89
N THR A 501 -25.28 -6.89 -17.04
CA THR A 501 -24.52 -6.26 -15.95
C THR A 501 -24.27 -4.79 -16.26
N VAL A 502 -24.62 -3.93 -15.30
CA VAL A 502 -24.34 -2.50 -15.35
C VAL A 502 -23.39 -2.14 -14.22
N VAL A 503 -22.28 -1.51 -14.57
CA VAL A 503 -21.29 -1.01 -13.61
C VAL A 503 -21.42 0.50 -13.51
N ILE A 504 -21.76 0.98 -12.32
CA ILE A 504 -22.01 2.39 -12.05
C ILE A 504 -20.92 3.03 -11.20
N GLU A 505 -20.70 4.31 -11.43
CA GLU A 505 -19.84 5.17 -10.62
C GLU A 505 -20.69 5.84 -9.53
N VAL A 506 -20.20 5.80 -8.29
CA VAL A 506 -20.92 6.37 -7.14
C VAL A 506 -20.63 7.86 -7.08
N ASN A 507 -21.67 8.70 -7.18
CA ASN A 507 -21.50 10.16 -7.15
C ASN A 507 -21.25 10.70 -5.75
N GLN A 508 -21.51 9.88 -4.71
CA GLN A 508 -21.49 10.28 -3.30
C GLN A 508 -22.48 11.42 -3.03
N ASP A 509 -23.61 11.40 -3.74
CA ASP A 509 -24.71 12.35 -3.64
C ASP A 509 -26.01 11.55 -3.69
N PRO A 510 -26.82 11.56 -2.61
CA PRO A 510 -27.97 10.68 -2.50
C PRO A 510 -29.04 10.98 -3.57
N VAL A 511 -29.14 12.24 -4.03
CA VAL A 511 -30.10 12.65 -5.06
C VAL A 511 -29.64 12.20 -6.45
N LYS A 512 -28.34 12.32 -6.75
CA LYS A 512 -27.80 11.82 -8.03
C LYS A 512 -27.83 10.30 -8.09
N ASP A 513 -27.42 9.64 -7.01
CA ASP A 513 -27.32 8.18 -6.96
C ASP A 513 -28.72 7.54 -6.97
N ILE A 514 -29.74 8.09 -6.29
CA ILE A 514 -31.11 7.55 -6.39
C ILE A 514 -31.72 7.77 -7.77
N ARG A 515 -31.45 8.88 -8.46
CA ARG A 515 -31.90 9.09 -9.84
C ARG A 515 -31.26 8.10 -10.81
N LEU A 516 -29.99 7.79 -10.60
CA LEU A 516 -29.27 6.78 -11.38
C LEU A 516 -29.90 5.39 -11.21
N ILE A 517 -30.12 4.97 -9.97
CA ILE A 517 -30.76 3.68 -9.68
C ILE A 517 -32.23 3.67 -10.14
N GLY A 518 -32.95 4.77 -9.95
CA GLY A 518 -34.32 4.96 -10.40
C GLY A 518 -34.48 4.78 -11.91
N ASP A 519 -33.59 5.37 -12.71
CA ASP A 519 -33.58 5.15 -14.15
C ASP A 519 -33.35 3.67 -14.49
N LEU A 520 -32.34 3.01 -13.87
CA LEU A 520 -32.05 1.60 -14.10
C LEU A 520 -33.23 0.67 -13.79
N LEU A 521 -34.02 0.99 -12.78
CA LEU A 521 -35.18 0.21 -12.36
C LEU A 521 -36.50 0.62 -13.04
N GLY A 522 -36.51 1.71 -13.82
CA GLY A 522 -37.74 2.27 -14.40
C GLY A 522 -38.67 2.92 -13.37
N LYS A 523 -38.12 3.43 -12.26
CA LYS A 523 -38.82 3.96 -11.08
C LYS A 523 -38.78 5.47 -10.99
N GLY A 524 -39.11 6.15 -12.10
CA GLY A 524 -38.99 7.60 -12.21
C GLY A 524 -39.92 8.38 -11.25
N GLU A 525 -41.14 7.90 -11.05
CA GLU A 525 -42.11 8.58 -10.18
C GLU A 525 -41.72 8.47 -8.71
N GLU A 526 -41.36 7.26 -8.24
CA GLU A 526 -40.92 7.01 -6.87
C GLU A 526 -39.61 7.75 -6.57
N THR A 527 -38.72 7.85 -7.56
CA THR A 527 -37.48 8.63 -7.47
C THR A 527 -37.77 10.09 -7.20
N GLU A 528 -38.57 10.75 -8.04
CA GLU A 528 -38.85 12.18 -7.86
C GLU A 528 -39.70 12.45 -6.61
N GLN A 529 -40.55 11.51 -6.20
CA GLN A 529 -41.24 11.58 -4.91
C GLN A 529 -40.25 11.58 -3.75
N TRP A 530 -39.27 10.66 -3.73
CA TRP A 530 -38.25 10.63 -2.69
C TRP A 530 -37.38 11.90 -2.71
N VAL A 531 -36.98 12.37 -3.90
CA VAL A 531 -36.17 13.59 -4.04
C VAL A 531 -36.91 14.80 -3.47
N SER A 532 -38.19 14.97 -3.79
CA SER A 532 -39.01 16.05 -3.22
C SER A 532 -39.06 16.00 -1.70
N GLN A 533 -39.25 14.80 -1.12
CA GLN A 533 -39.25 14.63 0.34
C GLN A 533 -37.89 14.99 0.96
N TYR A 534 -36.79 14.60 0.29
CA TYR A 534 -35.45 14.88 0.78
C TYR A 534 -35.13 16.38 0.71
N GLU A 535 -35.49 17.05 -0.39
CA GLU A 535 -35.31 18.50 -0.57
C GLU A 535 -36.13 19.30 0.46
N ASP A 536 -37.38 18.91 0.71
CA ASP A 536 -38.23 19.52 1.75
C ASP A 536 -37.61 19.37 3.15
N LYS A 537 -37.10 18.17 3.48
CA LYS A 537 -36.41 17.92 4.75
C LYS A 537 -35.12 18.74 4.87
N ILE A 538 -34.33 18.83 3.80
CA ILE A 538 -33.14 19.67 3.75
C ILE A 538 -33.49 21.14 3.98
N ALA A 539 -34.52 21.66 3.31
CA ALA A 539 -34.95 23.04 3.47
C ALA A 539 -35.41 23.34 4.91
N GLN A 540 -36.23 22.45 5.49
CA GLN A 540 -36.70 22.57 6.86
C GLN A 540 -35.56 22.55 7.88
N THR A 541 -34.63 21.60 7.75
CA THR A 541 -33.50 21.46 8.68
C THR A 541 -32.45 22.54 8.49
N LYS A 542 -32.24 23.02 7.27
CA LYS A 542 -31.37 24.16 6.97
C LYS A 542 -31.82 25.40 7.72
N GLU A 543 -33.12 25.70 7.70
CA GLU A 543 -33.67 26.85 8.42
C GLU A 543 -33.51 26.70 9.94
N ARG A 544 -33.75 25.48 10.47
CA ARG A 544 -33.53 25.15 11.89
C ARG A 544 -32.09 25.38 12.32
N VAL A 545 -31.12 25.01 11.48
CA VAL A 545 -29.68 25.13 11.75
C VAL A 545 -29.17 26.57 11.56
N ARG A 546 -29.63 27.27 10.53
CA ARG A 546 -29.19 28.64 10.20
C ARG A 546 -29.48 29.65 11.32
N GLY A 547 -30.55 29.45 12.09
CA GLY A 547 -30.91 30.30 13.22
C GLY A 547 -30.03 30.14 14.47
N VAL A 548 -29.12 29.16 14.50
CA VAL A 548 -28.34 28.81 15.70
C VAL A 548 -26.91 29.36 15.65
N PHE A 549 -26.32 29.48 14.45
CA PHE A 549 -24.91 29.78 14.27
C PHE A 549 -24.67 31.12 13.60
N GLY A 550 -23.50 31.72 13.86
CA GLY A 550 -23.07 32.93 13.17
C GLY A 550 -22.77 32.67 11.69
N PRO A 551 -22.92 33.66 10.78
CA PRO A 551 -22.72 33.47 9.34
C PRO A 551 -21.28 33.13 8.95
N ASP A 552 -20.31 33.44 9.81
CA ASP A 552 -18.88 33.20 9.59
C ASP A 552 -18.33 32.03 10.43
N GLU A 553 -19.15 31.39 11.26
CA GLU A 553 -18.71 30.24 12.06
C GLU A 553 -18.38 29.05 11.13
N THR A 554 -17.27 28.39 11.45
CA THR A 554 -16.67 27.35 10.62
C THR A 554 -16.84 25.95 11.20
N PHE A 555 -16.98 24.97 10.31
CA PHE A 555 -17.26 23.58 10.67
C PHE A 555 -16.19 22.64 10.12
N THR A 556 -15.91 21.59 10.88
CA THR A 556 -14.96 20.54 10.52
C THR A 556 -15.53 19.18 10.89
N ILE A 557 -15.39 18.19 10.01
CA ILE A 557 -15.74 16.79 10.29
C ILE A 557 -14.44 16.01 10.49
N LEU A 558 -14.22 15.52 11.70
CA LEU A 558 -13.09 14.68 12.08
C LEU A 558 -13.60 13.28 12.41
N ASN A 559 -13.11 12.28 11.68
CA ASN A 559 -13.27 10.89 12.04
C ASN A 559 -12.02 10.40 12.78
N VAL A 560 -12.25 9.69 13.88
CA VAL A 560 -11.21 9.03 14.67
C VAL A 560 -11.46 7.54 14.64
N ARG A 561 -10.45 6.78 14.19
CA ARG A 561 -10.45 5.31 14.23
C ARG A 561 -9.39 4.76 15.17
N SER A 562 -9.33 3.43 15.27
CA SER A 562 -8.24 2.70 15.91
C SER A 562 -6.85 3.13 15.39
N GLU A 563 -5.82 2.84 16.18
CA GLU A 563 -4.41 3.05 15.84
C GLU A 563 -4.06 4.41 15.19
N LYS A 564 -4.29 5.53 15.90
CA LYS A 564 -3.85 6.89 15.50
C LYS A 564 -4.39 7.41 14.16
N ILE A 565 -5.34 6.73 13.52
CA ILE A 565 -5.95 7.18 12.26
C ILE A 565 -6.91 8.34 12.53
N ARG A 566 -6.70 9.47 11.84
CA ARG A 566 -7.49 10.70 11.96
C ARG A 566 -7.77 11.22 10.55
N MET A 567 -9.04 11.42 10.24
CA MET A 567 -9.47 11.69 8.87
C MET A 567 -10.36 12.93 8.85
N ILE A 568 -10.02 13.92 8.04
CA ILE A 568 -10.84 15.12 7.81
C ILE A 568 -11.67 14.91 6.56
N TYR A 569 -13.00 14.98 6.69
CA TYR A 569 -13.92 14.72 5.58
C TYR A 569 -14.25 15.99 4.78
N ARG A 570 -14.47 15.80 3.47
CA ARG A 570 -14.83 16.84 2.47
C ARG A 570 -16.33 17.15 2.47
N ASP A 571 -16.80 17.76 1.38
CA ASP A 571 -18.19 18.02 0.98
C ASP A 571 -18.97 16.78 0.50
N ARG A 572 -18.54 15.60 0.94
CA ARG A 572 -19.11 14.30 0.57
C ARG A 572 -18.81 13.27 1.66
N ASN A 573 -19.74 12.32 1.85
CA ASN A 573 -19.68 11.25 2.85
C ASN A 573 -19.58 11.79 4.30
N MET A 574 -19.83 10.95 5.32
CA MET A 574 -19.76 11.32 6.75
C MET A 574 -20.56 12.58 7.14
N GLY A 575 -21.61 12.92 6.37
CA GLY A 575 -22.42 14.14 6.54
C GLY A 575 -21.85 15.40 5.89
N GLY A 576 -20.71 15.34 5.20
CA GLY A 576 -20.07 16.48 4.55
C GLY A 576 -20.91 17.14 3.46
N ASN A 577 -21.63 16.34 2.68
CA ASN A 577 -22.61 16.83 1.70
C ASN A 577 -23.77 17.59 2.37
N ILE A 578 -24.25 17.12 3.51
CA ILE A 578 -25.31 17.78 4.29
C ILE A 578 -24.81 19.12 4.83
N LEU A 579 -23.66 19.14 5.50
CA LEU A 579 -23.12 20.35 6.10
C LEU A 579 -22.77 21.41 5.06
N TYR A 580 -21.89 21.06 4.12
CA TYR A 580 -21.26 22.04 3.25
C TYR A 580 -22.08 22.30 1.98
N SER A 581 -22.64 21.25 1.36
CA SER A 581 -23.33 21.38 0.06
C SER A 581 -24.80 21.76 0.23
N TYR A 582 -25.55 21.03 1.05
CA TYR A 582 -27.00 21.25 1.20
C TYR A 582 -27.33 22.41 2.15
N TRP A 583 -26.79 22.39 3.37
CA TRP A 583 -27.01 23.47 4.34
C TRP A 583 -26.15 24.71 4.07
N GLY A 584 -25.03 24.57 3.37
CA GLY A 584 -24.17 25.71 3.04
C GLY A 584 -23.39 26.24 4.24
N LEU A 585 -23.13 25.41 5.25
CA LEU A 585 -22.27 25.77 6.36
C LEU A 585 -20.83 25.93 5.88
N LYS A 586 -20.10 26.86 6.48
CA LYS A 586 -18.77 27.23 6.03
C LYS A 586 -17.76 26.18 6.54
N PRO A 587 -17.00 25.50 5.67
CA PRO A 587 -15.88 24.68 6.11
C PRO A 587 -14.77 25.57 6.69
N GLN A 588 -13.98 25.01 7.60
CA GLN A 588 -12.76 25.68 8.06
C GLN A 588 -11.78 25.90 6.89
N GLU A 589 -10.99 26.98 6.90
CA GLU A 589 -10.17 27.41 5.75
C GLU A 589 -9.22 26.33 5.22
N LYS A 590 -8.53 25.60 6.10
CA LYS A 590 -7.64 24.49 5.75
C LYS A 590 -8.42 23.26 5.28
N VAL A 591 -9.61 23.02 5.81
CA VAL A 591 -10.54 22.01 5.26
C VAL A 591 -10.93 22.38 3.83
N LEU A 592 -11.25 23.66 3.58
CA LEU A 592 -11.58 24.14 2.25
C LEU A 592 -10.39 24.04 1.28
N SER A 593 -9.21 24.49 1.68
CA SER A 593 -8.03 24.55 0.81
C SER A 593 -7.38 23.19 0.58
N ASP A 594 -7.18 22.40 1.64
CA ASP A 594 -6.33 21.21 1.60
C ASP A 594 -7.15 19.93 1.42
N VAL A 595 -8.45 19.96 1.75
CA VAL A 595 -9.34 18.79 1.69
C VAL A 595 -10.35 18.97 0.56
N ILE A 596 -11.26 19.94 0.63
CA ILE A 596 -12.32 20.14 -0.36
C ILE A 596 -11.76 20.57 -1.73
N ASN A 597 -10.76 21.44 -1.78
CA ASN A 597 -10.14 21.88 -3.04
C ASN A 597 -8.76 21.26 -3.31
N GLY A 598 -8.13 20.68 -2.28
CA GLY A 598 -6.72 20.25 -2.33
C GLY A 598 -6.51 18.77 -2.64
N ILE A 599 -7.56 17.95 -2.51
CA ILE A 599 -7.51 16.53 -2.89
C ILE A 599 -7.95 16.41 -4.35
N ASP A 600 -6.98 16.09 -5.21
CA ASP A 600 -7.15 15.90 -6.65
C ASP A 600 -7.70 14.51 -7.03
N ASP A 601 -7.85 13.60 -6.06
CA ASP A 601 -8.39 12.26 -6.26
C ASP A 601 -9.86 12.15 -5.80
N GLU A 602 -10.46 10.98 -5.99
CA GLU A 602 -11.85 10.68 -5.61
C GLU A 602 -12.04 10.42 -4.09
N SER A 603 -11.01 10.60 -3.27
CA SER A 603 -11.10 10.41 -1.82
C SER A 603 -12.07 11.41 -1.19
N SER A 604 -12.89 10.90 -0.27
CA SER A 604 -13.81 11.70 0.54
C SER A 604 -13.12 12.39 1.72
N TYR A 605 -11.84 12.11 1.98
CA TYR A 605 -11.15 12.56 3.19
C TYR A 605 -9.63 12.75 3.01
N LEU A 606 -9.03 13.51 3.93
CA LEU A 606 -7.59 13.65 4.13
C LEU A 606 -7.16 12.94 5.42
N ASP A 607 -6.17 12.06 5.35
CA ASP A 607 -5.50 11.51 6.54
C ASP A 607 -4.56 12.56 7.14
N ILE A 608 -4.66 12.78 8.45
CA ILE A 608 -3.85 13.76 9.18
C ILE A 608 -3.18 13.14 10.40
N SER A 609 -2.08 13.76 10.87
CA SER A 609 -1.49 13.41 12.17
C SER A 609 -2.19 14.16 13.31
N GLU A 610 -2.03 13.70 14.55
CA GLU A 610 -2.65 14.35 15.71
C GLU A 610 -2.17 15.80 15.91
N GLU A 611 -0.90 16.07 15.60
CA GLU A 611 -0.25 17.37 15.83
C GLU A 611 -0.86 18.49 14.98
N VAL A 612 -1.44 18.16 13.83
CA VAL A 612 -2.01 19.15 12.90
C VAL A 612 -3.52 19.35 13.07
N ILE A 613 -4.19 18.59 13.95
CA ILE A 613 -5.61 18.76 14.26
C ILE A 613 -6.01 20.22 14.52
N PRO A 614 -5.24 21.03 15.29
CA PRO A 614 -5.62 22.42 15.56
C PRO A 614 -5.67 23.31 14.32
N GLU A 615 -4.98 22.93 13.25
CA GLU A 615 -5.01 23.69 11.99
C GLU A 615 -6.28 23.44 11.17
N PHE A 616 -6.96 22.31 11.38
CA PHE A 616 -8.15 21.90 10.65
C PHE A 616 -9.45 22.14 11.42
N VAL A 617 -9.41 22.21 12.76
CA VAL A 617 -10.61 22.37 13.60
C VAL A 617 -11.08 23.83 13.57
N GLY A 618 -12.29 24.03 13.04
CA GLY A 618 -12.98 25.31 13.07
C GLY A 618 -13.68 25.60 14.40
N ASP A 619 -14.63 26.55 14.38
CA ASP A 619 -15.45 26.92 15.55
C ASP A 619 -16.27 25.74 16.08
N HIS A 620 -16.68 24.85 15.18
CA HIS A 620 -17.50 23.68 15.45
C HIS A 620 -16.85 22.40 14.90
N LEU A 621 -16.77 21.39 15.76
CA LEU A 621 -16.17 20.10 15.42
C LEU A 621 -17.21 18.99 15.47
N ILE A 622 -17.44 18.35 14.33
CA ILE A 622 -18.22 17.12 14.24
C ILE A 622 -17.22 15.97 14.38
N LEU A 623 -17.32 15.25 15.49
CA LEU A 623 -16.46 14.12 15.82
C LEU A 623 -17.21 12.81 15.53
N ALA A 624 -16.81 12.13 14.46
CA ALA A 624 -17.22 10.77 14.18
C ALA A 624 -16.27 9.78 14.85
N THR A 625 -16.80 8.82 15.59
CA THR A 625 -16.01 7.82 16.31
C THR A 625 -16.39 6.42 15.84
N ALA A 626 -15.39 5.67 15.34
CA ALA A 626 -15.59 4.26 14.99
C ALA A 626 -15.73 3.39 16.26
N PRO A 627 -16.45 2.25 16.21
CA PRO A 627 -16.70 1.40 17.38
C PRO A 627 -15.43 0.88 18.07
N ASP A 628 -14.33 0.73 17.33
CA ASP A 628 -13.04 0.23 17.79
C ASP A 628 -12.07 1.35 18.23
N ALA A 629 -12.52 2.61 18.22
CA ALA A 629 -11.66 3.77 18.39
C ALA A 629 -11.59 4.31 19.82
N ASP A 630 -12.21 3.64 20.80
CA ASP A 630 -12.34 4.14 22.18
C ASP A 630 -11.00 4.55 22.79
N GLU A 631 -9.97 3.70 22.71
CA GLU A 631 -8.64 4.04 23.24
C GLU A 631 -8.02 5.25 22.53
N SER A 632 -8.15 5.28 21.22
CA SER A 632 -7.63 6.34 20.33
C SER A 632 -8.31 7.69 20.61
N VAL A 633 -9.62 7.67 20.80
CA VAL A 633 -10.43 8.85 21.17
C VAL A 633 -10.12 9.29 22.58
N ASN A 634 -10.03 8.38 23.54
CA ASN A 634 -9.70 8.69 24.92
C ASN A 634 -8.29 9.29 25.03
N HIS A 635 -7.32 8.76 24.27
CA HIS A 635 -5.97 9.32 24.18
C HIS A 635 -6.01 10.77 23.68
N LEU A 636 -6.67 10.99 22.54
CA LEU A 636 -6.80 12.32 21.95
C LEU A 636 -7.47 13.28 22.93
N MET A 637 -8.59 12.90 23.54
CA MET A 637 -9.35 13.75 24.47
C MET A 637 -8.56 14.11 25.74
N ASN A 638 -7.64 13.24 26.15
CA ASN A 638 -6.75 13.47 27.29
C ASN A 638 -5.48 14.25 26.92
N SER A 639 -5.23 14.51 25.63
CA SER A 639 -4.05 15.23 25.18
C SER A 639 -4.16 16.73 25.48
N GLY A 640 -3.01 17.36 25.70
CA GLY A 640 -2.94 18.82 25.89
C GLY A 640 -3.36 19.57 24.63
N LEU A 641 -3.21 18.96 23.45
CA LEU A 641 -3.61 19.52 22.17
C LEU A 641 -5.14 19.62 22.10
N TRP A 642 -5.86 18.54 22.39
CA TRP A 642 -7.32 18.52 22.34
C TRP A 642 -7.96 19.49 23.31
N ARG A 643 -7.54 19.49 24.58
CA ARG A 643 -8.05 20.42 25.61
C ARG A 643 -7.84 21.89 25.26
N ASN A 644 -6.90 22.19 24.36
CA ASN A 644 -6.60 23.55 23.94
C ASN A 644 -7.38 24.03 22.72
N LEU A 645 -8.11 23.15 22.03
CA LEU A 645 -8.95 23.55 20.89
C LEU A 645 -10.08 24.48 21.34
N ASP A 646 -10.33 25.54 20.57
CA ASP A 646 -11.39 26.50 20.87
C ASP A 646 -12.78 25.86 20.80
N ALA A 647 -13.01 24.95 19.85
CA ALA A 647 -14.24 24.16 19.80
C ALA A 647 -14.45 23.32 21.07
N VAL A 648 -13.38 22.82 21.70
CA VAL A 648 -13.47 22.04 22.95
C VAL A 648 -13.76 22.98 24.14
N LYS A 649 -13.01 24.07 24.26
CA LYS A 649 -13.18 25.06 25.35
C LYS A 649 -14.57 25.70 25.36
N ASN A 650 -15.13 25.95 24.18
CA ASN A 650 -16.45 26.57 24.03
C ASN A 650 -17.60 25.56 24.01
N ASN A 651 -17.35 24.27 24.30
CA ASN A 651 -18.34 23.20 24.25
C ASN A 651 -19.07 23.19 22.88
N ARG A 652 -18.32 23.11 21.79
CA ARG A 652 -18.76 23.09 20.38
C ARG A 652 -18.27 21.83 19.63
N VAL A 653 -18.05 20.74 20.37
CA VAL A 653 -17.79 19.40 19.82
C VAL A 653 -19.08 18.60 19.80
N TYR A 654 -19.42 18.06 18.64
CA TYR A 654 -20.66 17.35 18.33
C TYR A 654 -20.31 15.91 17.97
N ARG A 655 -20.79 14.93 18.74
CA ARG A 655 -20.46 13.52 18.48
C ARG A 655 -21.51 12.90 17.57
N ILE A 656 -21.05 12.18 16.56
CA ILE A 656 -21.89 11.36 15.69
C ILE A 656 -21.37 9.92 15.66
N ASN A 657 -22.27 8.96 15.43
CA ASN A 657 -21.91 7.56 15.29
C ASN A 657 -21.36 7.32 13.87
N PHE A 658 -20.20 6.69 13.76
CA PHE A 658 -19.56 6.44 12.47
C PHE A 658 -20.39 5.54 11.55
N ASP A 659 -20.93 4.43 12.05
CA ASP A 659 -21.67 3.46 11.24
C ASP A 659 -22.93 4.07 10.63
N GLN A 660 -23.63 4.94 11.38
CA GLN A 660 -24.79 5.67 10.88
C GLN A 660 -24.47 6.66 9.76
N PHE A 661 -23.21 7.10 9.66
CA PHE A 661 -22.72 8.09 8.69
C PHE A 661 -21.79 7.47 7.64
N LEU A 662 -21.62 6.15 7.64
CA LEU A 662 -20.75 5.42 6.73
C LEU A 662 -21.28 5.41 5.29
N PHE A 663 -22.60 5.29 5.13
CA PHE A 663 -23.26 5.23 3.84
C PHE A 663 -23.96 6.53 3.50
N ASN A 664 -24.18 6.73 2.20
CA ASN A 664 -24.90 7.88 1.67
C ASN A 664 -26.14 7.45 0.87
N ASP A 665 -26.65 6.25 1.15
CA ASP A 665 -27.89 5.78 0.53
C ASP A 665 -29.10 6.60 1.03
N PRO A 666 -30.20 6.63 0.25
CA PRO A 666 -31.41 7.39 0.55
C PRO A 666 -31.98 7.20 1.97
N ILE A 667 -31.94 5.98 2.51
CA ILE A 667 -32.49 5.66 3.84
C ILE A 667 -31.58 6.26 4.91
N SER A 668 -30.27 6.05 4.77
CA SER A 668 -29.27 6.61 5.69
C SER A 668 -29.25 8.14 5.62
N ALA A 669 -29.27 8.73 4.43
CA ALA A 669 -29.23 10.18 4.22
C ALA A 669 -30.40 10.90 4.92
N MET A 670 -31.62 10.36 4.83
CA MET A 670 -32.79 10.91 5.54
C MET A 670 -32.57 10.97 7.06
N LYS A 671 -31.99 9.92 7.64
CA LYS A 671 -31.69 9.84 9.08
C LYS A 671 -30.55 10.77 9.49
N GLN A 672 -29.50 10.83 8.67
CA GLN A 672 -28.33 11.66 8.93
C GLN A 672 -28.66 13.14 9.00
N VAL A 673 -29.57 13.62 8.13
CA VAL A 673 -30.07 15.00 8.15
C VAL A 673 -30.73 15.33 9.50
N ASP A 674 -31.57 14.43 10.02
CA ASP A 674 -32.21 14.61 11.32
C ASP A 674 -31.19 14.58 12.46
N ILE A 675 -30.30 13.58 12.47
CA ILE A 675 -29.27 13.41 13.51
C ILE A 675 -28.37 14.65 13.59
N LEU A 676 -27.85 15.11 12.45
CA LEU A 676 -26.99 16.29 12.43
C LEU A 676 -27.72 17.53 12.92
N ALA A 677 -28.95 17.75 12.47
CA ALA A 677 -29.69 18.94 12.86
C ALA A 677 -30.06 18.90 14.35
N ASP A 678 -30.40 17.73 14.89
CA ASP A 678 -30.65 17.55 16.33
C ASP A 678 -29.39 17.78 17.16
N VAL A 679 -28.26 17.17 16.75
CA VAL A 679 -26.98 17.32 17.46
C VAL A 679 -26.50 18.77 17.44
N LEU A 680 -26.66 19.48 16.31
CA LEU A 680 -26.25 20.87 16.17
C LEU A 680 -27.19 21.84 16.91
N THR A 681 -28.48 21.54 17.03
CA THR A 681 -29.47 22.45 17.66
C THR A 681 -29.84 22.08 19.10
N ALA A 682 -29.31 20.97 19.63
CA ALA A 682 -29.49 20.59 21.02
C ALA A 682 -29.01 21.71 21.95
N LYS A 683 -29.91 22.18 22.84
CA LYS A 683 -29.56 23.15 23.89
C LYS A 683 -28.51 22.53 24.79
N ARG A 684 -27.34 23.16 24.87
CA ARG A 684 -26.23 22.77 25.74
C ARG A 684 -26.35 23.43 27.11
#